data_AF-A0A7Z9UVY1-F1
#
_entry.id   AF-A0A7Z9UVY1-F1
#
_cell.length_a   1.000
_cell.length_b   1.000
_cell.length_c   1.000
_cell.angle_alpha   90.00
_cell.angle_beta   90.00
_cell.angle_gamma   90.00
#
_symmetry.space_group_name_H-M   'P 1'
#
loop_
_entity.id
_entity.type
_entity.pdbx_description
1 polymer ?
#
loop_
_entity_poly.entity_id
_entity_poly.type
_entity_poly.pdbx_seq_one_letter_code
_entity_poly.pdbx_strand_id
1 'polypeptide(L)'
;AHGPKPHVVGGRLIIQGVNVLSARDVYTGKTLWKKELNNLNTFGMYYDSSYTRSEGIRQDHIPGANEFGSNIVSLEDRIYLASGPTCHVIDTDTGKTLDQFQLPSADGRNSPNWGYISVTGDLLIATSSPIGIGSVNAPIVNVVAYSPDGKRIVTANEKIATIWDANSNRELFVLKGHSKYVTSVAWSLDSKQVATASEDKTARVWDTDSGQELFVLEGHTEAVNSVVWSPDGKRIVTTSEDRTAKVWDAQTSGSYNAKELFNLVGNINGDSAVAYTIDGKWIVTGAETVETYLPRQAVAYNPNSEQLAMAFGDRTIKILDASDGQELFSCVGHSGDIASVAWSPNGKLLASASRDKTAKVWDAQTESASRGQVLFSLAGHTGNLTSVAWSPDGTKIVTASRDKTAKVWDAQTESASRGQVLFSFDVHIDELTSVAWSPDGERIITASLDKTTRCWDADDGRELFNLTGQIKDIADNTLFSSASRTLLVLNRYSGKILWSKQAKHGFRHNAIALGNNKIFCLDKMSKQKTDWLKRRGIVNPEIPILYACDLKTGKTIWSNADGIFGTWLSYSLEHDVVIEATRPSGDSAEDEYEPSYFGKITAYRGSDGKVLWFHDQKEGAYYGPVILYRDMVITQSGGGSNSGYPITKALNIFTGEHVTRTHPLTKETIPWQWLRFKGCNSAIASANLMAFRSGSASFIDLTKGQGTSSLGGFRAGCTSNLIPANGVLSAPDYTRTCTCSYQNQASLAMIHTPEGEAWSFDYYPNVGKATPIMHVGLNLGAPGNRFGENGVLWMEYPSIGGVSPDIPVRTVSQNPKWFHHHQSKVEGEFNWITASGIEGIHEVWIRLFIQPGSIDQPVSLNEQGIPAGSHTQKTTLGLILKEQGFLKNRSRWKIWSEDEILGSFQEPRVYKVSLFFAETTSLDVGERVFDVYLQDKLVLKNFDIVRESGNQNSSVVKTFKNIQIKSDLKIMFSPVKGQPVLCGVEIISDELDKLSM
;
A
#
# COMPACT_ATOMS: atom_id res chain seq x y z
N ALA A 1 2.66 -6.55 12.61
CA ALA A 1 2.96 -7.05 11.24
C ALA A 1 1.96 -8.15 10.90
N HIS A 2 1.30 -8.09 9.74
CA HIS A 2 0.38 -9.14 9.30
C HIS A 2 1.16 -10.24 8.57
N GLY A 3 0.81 -11.51 8.83
CA GLY A 3 1.18 -12.63 7.97
C GLY A 3 0.28 -12.69 6.72
N PRO A 4 0.59 -13.54 5.71
CA PRO A 4 -0.24 -13.68 4.53
C PRO A 4 -1.65 -14.21 4.85
N LYS A 5 -2.55 -14.06 3.88
CA LYS A 5 -3.97 -14.42 4.02
C LYS A 5 -4.12 -15.89 4.45
N PRO A 6 -4.99 -16.20 5.43
CA PRO A 6 -5.35 -17.59 5.71
C PRO A 6 -6.03 -18.23 4.50
N HIS A 7 -5.75 -19.51 4.25
CA HIS A 7 -6.36 -20.28 3.16
C HIS A 7 -7.30 -21.33 3.72
N VAL A 8 -8.52 -21.42 3.19
CA VAL A 8 -9.45 -22.50 3.52
C VAL A 8 -9.43 -23.53 2.40
N VAL A 9 -8.98 -24.75 2.68
CA VAL A 9 -8.81 -25.80 1.68
C VAL A 9 -9.11 -27.17 2.28
N GLY A 10 -9.97 -27.97 1.62
CA GLY A 10 -10.32 -29.31 2.09
C GLY A 10 -10.80 -29.38 3.55
N GLY A 11 -11.60 -28.40 4.00
CA GLY A 11 -12.08 -28.30 5.39
C GLY A 11 -11.05 -27.79 6.41
N ARG A 12 -9.86 -27.34 5.97
CA ARG A 12 -8.77 -26.87 6.81
C ARG A 12 -8.52 -25.38 6.63
N LEU A 13 -8.25 -24.68 7.72
CA LEU A 13 -7.80 -23.29 7.77
C LEU A 13 -6.28 -23.26 7.94
N ILE A 14 -5.56 -22.95 6.87
CA ILE A 14 -4.10 -22.77 6.85
C ILE A 14 -3.77 -21.32 7.21
N ILE A 15 -2.92 -21.14 8.23
CA ILE A 15 -2.52 -19.84 8.77
C ILE A 15 -1.00 -19.76 8.80
N GLN A 16 -0.43 -18.80 8.09
CA GLN A 16 0.98 -18.43 8.23
C GLN A 16 1.10 -17.26 9.21
N GLY A 17 1.66 -17.56 10.37
CA GLY A 17 2.07 -16.57 11.37
C GLY A 17 3.53 -16.18 11.21
N VAL A 18 4.04 -15.45 12.21
CA VAL A 18 5.47 -15.13 12.34
C VAL A 18 6.23 -16.43 12.55
N ASN A 19 7.08 -16.81 11.60
CA ASN A 19 7.91 -18.02 11.65
C ASN A 19 7.13 -19.32 11.90
N VAL A 20 5.82 -19.35 11.62
CA VAL A 20 4.97 -20.52 11.88
C VAL A 20 3.99 -20.68 10.73
N LEU A 21 3.77 -21.93 10.32
CA LEU A 21 2.63 -22.34 9.52
C LEU A 21 1.78 -23.32 10.34
N SER A 22 0.46 -23.17 10.33
CA SER A 22 -0.45 -24.07 11.05
C SER A 22 -1.69 -24.38 10.24
N ALA A 23 -2.30 -25.54 10.50
CA ALA A 23 -3.63 -25.88 10.01
C ALA A 23 -4.59 -26.08 11.18
N ARG A 24 -5.82 -25.62 11.00
CA ARG A 24 -6.93 -25.86 11.93
C ARG A 24 -8.11 -26.47 11.19
N ASP A 25 -8.87 -27.30 11.89
CA ASP A 25 -10.17 -27.73 11.39
C ASP A 25 -11.14 -26.54 11.37
N VAL A 26 -11.79 -26.29 10.23
CA VAL A 26 -12.63 -25.09 10.05
C VAL A 26 -13.89 -25.14 10.92
N TYR A 27 -14.40 -26.34 11.22
CA TYR A 27 -15.67 -26.52 11.94
C TYR A 27 -15.48 -26.45 13.46
N THR A 28 -14.38 -26.99 13.97
CA THR A 28 -14.10 -27.13 15.40
C THR A 28 -13.07 -26.11 15.91
N GLY A 29 -12.29 -25.49 15.02
CA GLY A 29 -11.17 -24.62 15.37
C GLY A 29 -9.95 -25.36 15.95
N LYS A 30 -10.01 -26.70 16.05
CA LYS A 30 -8.94 -27.54 16.60
C LYS A 30 -7.69 -27.42 15.74
N THR A 31 -6.53 -27.22 16.37
CA THR A 31 -5.24 -27.25 15.66
C THR A 31 -4.97 -28.69 15.20
N LEU A 32 -4.81 -28.86 13.89
CA LEU A 32 -4.48 -30.15 13.26
C LEU A 32 -2.98 -30.38 13.32
N TRP A 33 -2.20 -29.36 12.93
CA TRP A 33 -0.74 -29.38 13.00
C TRP A 33 -0.17 -27.96 13.06
N LYS A 34 1.07 -27.86 13.54
CA LYS A 34 1.88 -26.64 13.57
C LYS A 34 3.28 -26.97 13.07
N LYS A 35 3.84 -26.10 12.23
CA LYS A 35 5.18 -26.20 11.65
C LYS A 35 5.93 -24.90 11.95
N GLU A 36 7.04 -24.98 12.65
CA GLU A 36 7.97 -23.87 12.80
C GLU A 36 8.73 -23.65 11.47
N LEU A 37 8.96 -22.39 11.13
CA LEU A 37 9.66 -21.95 9.93
C LEU A 37 10.89 -21.13 10.36
N ASN A 38 12.01 -21.35 9.69
CA ASN A 38 13.23 -20.60 9.99
C ASN A 38 13.11 -19.18 9.41
N ASN A 39 13.00 -18.19 10.29
CA ASN A 39 13.12 -16.75 10.04
C ASN A 39 12.57 -16.26 8.67
N LEU A 40 11.26 -16.04 8.59
CA LEU A 40 10.58 -15.42 7.44
C LEU A 40 10.83 -13.91 7.31
N ASN A 41 11.70 -13.31 8.13
CA ASN A 41 11.89 -11.84 8.22
C ASN A 41 10.62 -11.04 8.58
N THR A 42 9.63 -11.68 9.22
CA THR A 42 8.42 -11.01 9.71
C THR A 42 8.66 -10.46 11.12
N PHE A 43 8.98 -9.17 11.26
CA PHE A 43 9.47 -8.55 12.51
C PHE A 43 8.38 -8.30 13.59
N GLY A 44 8.67 -8.64 14.86
CA GLY A 44 8.66 -7.64 15.95
C GLY A 44 7.50 -7.49 16.97
N MET A 45 6.53 -8.40 17.16
CA MET A 45 5.58 -8.31 18.29
C MET A 45 5.11 -9.68 18.82
N TYR A 46 5.31 -9.93 20.12
CA TYR A 46 4.82 -11.12 20.82
C TYR A 46 3.54 -10.80 21.61
N TYR A 47 2.53 -11.66 21.50
CA TYR A 47 1.37 -11.68 22.42
C TYR A 47 1.62 -12.75 23.48
N ASP A 48 2.53 -12.46 24.39
CA ASP A 48 2.74 -13.24 25.60
C ASP A 48 2.45 -12.37 26.84
N SER A 49 2.81 -12.88 28.02
CA SER A 49 2.62 -12.20 29.29
C SER A 49 3.39 -10.87 29.44
N SER A 50 4.28 -10.50 28.51
CA SER A 50 5.03 -9.25 28.56
C SER A 50 4.34 -8.07 27.85
N TYR A 51 3.12 -8.24 27.31
CA TYR A 51 2.42 -7.19 26.59
C TYR A 51 1.79 -6.13 27.53
N THR A 52 2.31 -4.91 27.51
CA THR A 52 1.68 -3.71 28.10
C THR A 52 1.38 -2.67 27.02
N ARG A 53 0.17 -2.12 27.05
CA ARG A 53 -0.32 -1.18 26.03
C ARG A 53 0.22 0.23 26.31
N SER A 54 1.25 0.66 25.59
CA SER A 54 1.70 2.06 25.65
C SER A 54 0.86 2.96 24.74
N GLU A 55 0.53 4.15 25.24
CA GLU A 55 -0.10 5.21 24.43
C GLU A 55 0.97 5.81 23.50
N GLY A 56 0.77 5.71 22.18
CA GLY A 56 1.59 6.44 21.20
C GLY A 56 2.09 5.63 20.00
N ILE A 57 2.00 4.30 20.01
CA ILE A 57 2.44 3.49 18.84
C ILE A 57 1.32 3.48 17.79
N ARG A 58 1.45 4.31 16.75
CA ARG A 58 0.72 4.10 15.49
C ARG A 58 1.25 2.81 14.87
N GLN A 59 0.40 1.80 14.80
CA GLN A 59 0.71 0.55 14.12
C GLN A 59 0.75 0.83 12.62
N ASP A 60 1.94 1.04 12.07
CA ASP A 60 2.09 1.23 10.62
C ASP A 60 1.83 -0.08 9.85
N HIS A 61 1.09 0.06 8.76
CA HIS A 61 0.48 -1.02 8.00
C HIS A 61 1.53 -1.81 7.19
N ILE A 62 1.70 -3.10 7.50
CA ILE A 62 2.56 -4.03 6.75
C ILE A 62 1.64 -5.02 5.99
N PRO A 63 1.64 -5.06 4.65
CA PRO A 63 0.96 -6.06 3.83
C PRO A 63 1.43 -7.46 4.20
N GLY A 64 0.47 -8.40 4.23
CA GLY A 64 0.76 -9.81 4.43
C GLY A 64 1.24 -10.48 3.14
N ALA A 65 2.20 -11.39 3.30
CA ALA A 65 3.09 -11.99 2.30
C ALA A 65 4.40 -11.20 2.15
N ASN A 66 5.45 -11.76 1.52
CA ASN A 66 6.77 -11.09 1.47
C ASN A 66 6.61 -9.63 0.99
N GLU A 67 7.56 -8.73 1.25
CA GLU A 67 7.49 -7.27 0.98
C GLU A 67 6.99 -6.88 -0.45
N PHE A 68 6.81 -7.85 -1.35
CA PHE A 68 6.46 -7.75 -2.76
C PHE A 68 5.16 -8.47 -3.18
N GLY A 69 4.61 -9.45 -2.44
CA GLY A 69 3.35 -10.14 -2.80
C GLY A 69 3.22 -11.58 -2.24
N SER A 70 2.23 -12.37 -2.72
CA SER A 70 1.89 -13.68 -2.12
C SER A 70 3.03 -14.69 -2.22
N ASN A 71 3.53 -15.15 -1.08
CA ASN A 71 4.58 -16.17 -1.00
C ASN A 71 4.05 -17.54 -0.58
N ILE A 72 2.74 -17.72 -0.42
CA ILE A 72 2.11 -18.98 -0.05
C ILE A 72 0.91 -19.28 -0.94
N VAL A 73 0.71 -20.56 -1.28
CA VAL A 73 -0.49 -21.10 -1.94
C VAL A 73 -0.82 -22.44 -1.31
N SER A 74 -2.08 -22.67 -0.93
CA SER A 74 -2.53 -23.94 -0.35
C SER A 74 -3.52 -24.63 -1.29
N LEU A 75 -3.31 -25.92 -1.51
CA LEU A 75 -4.22 -26.83 -2.20
C LEU A 75 -4.55 -28.02 -1.29
N GLU A 76 -5.53 -28.83 -1.68
CA GLU A 76 -5.95 -29.99 -0.87
C GLU A 76 -4.81 -31.00 -0.69
N ASP A 77 -3.92 -31.11 -1.69
CA ASP A 77 -2.79 -32.02 -1.67
C ASP A 77 -1.53 -31.40 -1.06
N ARG A 78 -1.22 -30.14 -1.38
CA ARG A 78 0.06 -29.51 -1.04
C ARG A 78 -0.06 -28.02 -0.75
N ILE A 79 0.83 -27.52 0.11
CA ILE A 79 1.08 -26.11 0.35
C ILE A 79 2.45 -25.75 -0.24
N TYR A 80 2.49 -24.70 -1.04
CA TYR A 80 3.69 -24.12 -1.62
C TYR A 80 4.02 -22.84 -0.89
N LEU A 81 5.22 -22.76 -0.30
CA LEU A 81 5.70 -21.61 0.44
C LEU A 81 7.06 -21.16 -0.08
N ALA A 82 7.11 -20.00 -0.73
CA ALA A 82 8.35 -19.35 -1.16
C ALA A 82 8.99 -18.61 0.03
N SER A 83 10.25 -18.93 0.32
CA SER A 83 11.10 -18.26 1.31
C SER A 83 12.51 -18.10 0.76
N GLY A 84 12.91 -16.84 0.52
CA GLY A 84 14.14 -16.53 -0.20
C GLY A 84 14.20 -17.25 -1.57
N PRO A 85 15.28 -18.00 -1.86
CA PRO A 85 15.41 -18.73 -3.12
C PRO A 85 14.69 -20.09 -3.11
N THR A 86 14.07 -20.52 -2.00
CA THR A 86 13.53 -21.88 -1.85
C THR A 86 12.01 -21.88 -1.88
N CYS A 87 11.41 -22.81 -2.63
CA CYS A 87 10.01 -23.16 -2.48
C CYS A 87 9.89 -24.42 -1.63
N HIS A 88 9.26 -24.30 -0.47
CA HIS A 88 8.92 -25.43 0.39
C HIS A 88 7.59 -26.03 -0.05
N VAL A 89 7.59 -27.33 -0.32
CA VAL A 89 6.39 -28.11 -0.62
C VAL A 89 6.01 -28.87 0.64
N ILE A 90 4.84 -28.56 1.18
CA ILE A 90 4.39 -29.03 2.49
C ILE A 90 3.09 -29.82 2.30
N ASP A 91 2.99 -30.95 2.97
CA ASP A 91 1.77 -31.76 3.01
C ASP A 91 0.66 -30.99 3.74
N THR A 92 -0.49 -30.82 3.09
CA THR A 92 -1.61 -30.06 3.65
C THR A 92 -2.22 -30.75 4.89
N ASP A 93 -2.14 -32.08 4.96
CA ASP A 93 -2.80 -32.88 6.00
C ASP A 93 -1.94 -32.99 7.26
N THR A 94 -0.62 -33.04 7.12
CA THR A 94 0.29 -33.31 8.24
C THR A 94 1.27 -32.17 8.52
N GLY A 95 1.41 -31.17 7.64
CA GLY A 95 2.40 -30.09 7.78
C GLY A 95 3.86 -30.55 7.57
N LYS A 96 4.06 -31.78 7.09
CA LYS A 96 5.40 -32.32 6.82
C LYS A 96 5.93 -31.76 5.52
N THR A 97 7.23 -31.49 5.45
CA THR A 97 7.84 -31.12 4.17
C THR A 97 7.88 -32.35 3.28
N LEU A 98 7.23 -32.26 2.12
CA LEU A 98 7.25 -33.29 1.08
C LEU A 98 8.47 -33.11 0.17
N ASP A 99 8.80 -31.86 -0.15
CA ASP A 99 9.89 -31.53 -1.07
C ASP A 99 10.38 -30.08 -0.86
N GLN A 100 11.54 -29.76 -1.43
CA GLN A 100 12.06 -28.41 -1.54
C GLN A 100 12.82 -28.27 -2.86
N PHE A 101 12.49 -27.24 -3.64
CA PHE A 101 13.26 -26.92 -4.84
C PHE A 101 13.69 -25.46 -4.83
N GLN A 102 14.87 -25.21 -5.42
CA GLN A 102 15.37 -23.88 -5.65
C GLN A 102 14.53 -23.23 -6.74
N LEU A 103 13.95 -22.09 -6.42
CA LEU A 103 13.32 -21.24 -7.39
C LEU A 103 14.44 -20.56 -8.21
N PRO A 104 14.40 -20.61 -9.54
CA PRO A 104 15.50 -20.16 -10.40
C PRO A 104 15.52 -18.65 -10.60
N SER A 105 16.72 -18.03 -10.63
CA SER A 105 16.84 -16.62 -11.02
C SER A 105 16.63 -16.43 -12.52
N ALA A 106 15.64 -15.61 -12.87
CA ALA A 106 15.37 -15.20 -14.24
C ALA A 106 16.14 -13.94 -14.67
N ASP A 107 16.81 -13.27 -13.73
CA ASP A 107 17.57 -12.03 -13.92
C ASP A 107 19.09 -12.18 -13.71
N GLY A 108 19.58 -13.41 -13.55
CA GLY A 108 21.00 -13.72 -13.38
C GLY A 108 21.57 -13.40 -11.98
N ARG A 109 20.73 -13.06 -11.00
CA ARG A 109 21.13 -12.81 -9.61
C ARG A 109 21.34 -14.11 -8.84
N ASN A 110 22.32 -14.12 -7.92
CA ASN A 110 22.63 -15.28 -7.07
C ASN A 110 21.48 -15.67 -6.12
N SER A 111 20.62 -14.72 -5.76
CA SER A 111 19.43 -14.96 -4.93
C SER A 111 18.20 -14.37 -5.63
N PRO A 112 17.29 -15.20 -6.17
CA PRO A 112 16.09 -14.69 -6.82
C PRO A 112 15.12 -14.05 -5.82
N ASN A 113 14.63 -12.88 -6.19
CA ASN A 113 13.61 -12.16 -5.45
C ASN A 113 12.24 -12.42 -6.09
N TRP A 114 11.29 -12.97 -5.34
CA TRP A 114 10.00 -13.44 -5.86
C TRP A 114 8.88 -12.51 -5.42
N GLY A 115 8.07 -12.07 -6.37
CA GLY A 115 6.93 -11.19 -6.12
C GLY A 115 5.66 -11.95 -5.78
N TYR A 116 5.32 -12.96 -6.57
CA TYR A 116 4.02 -13.65 -6.49
C TYR A 116 4.18 -15.14 -6.79
N ILE A 117 3.39 -15.98 -6.12
CA ILE A 117 3.14 -17.37 -6.52
C ILE A 117 1.64 -17.72 -6.54
N SER A 118 1.24 -18.59 -7.48
CA SER A 118 -0.10 -19.17 -7.62
C SER A 118 -0.01 -20.55 -8.27
N VAL A 119 -1.06 -21.38 -8.15
CA VAL A 119 -1.07 -22.75 -8.68
C VAL A 119 -2.33 -23.01 -9.48
N THR A 120 -2.19 -23.68 -10.62
CA THR A 120 -3.31 -24.18 -11.42
C THR A 120 -2.96 -25.52 -12.07
N GLY A 121 -3.78 -26.56 -11.84
CA GLY A 121 -3.44 -27.92 -12.25
C GLY A 121 -2.04 -28.31 -11.76
N ASP A 122 -1.19 -28.76 -12.67
CA ASP A 122 0.20 -29.17 -12.39
C ASP A 122 1.23 -28.01 -12.50
N LEU A 123 0.76 -26.77 -12.60
CA LEU A 123 1.59 -25.59 -12.84
C LEU A 123 1.68 -24.70 -11.60
N LEU A 124 2.90 -24.28 -11.28
CA LEU A 124 3.20 -23.20 -10.34
C LEU A 124 3.52 -21.96 -11.17
N ILE A 125 2.75 -20.91 -11.00
CA ILE A 125 2.95 -19.61 -11.62
C ILE A 125 3.64 -18.73 -10.62
N ALA A 126 4.69 -18.05 -11.07
CA ALA A 126 5.45 -17.19 -10.20
C ALA A 126 5.89 -15.91 -10.93
N THR A 127 6.17 -14.86 -10.18
CA THR A 127 6.86 -13.68 -10.72
C THR A 127 8.15 -13.41 -9.97
N SER A 128 9.16 -12.89 -10.68
CA SER A 128 10.46 -12.57 -10.11
C SER A 128 10.91 -11.16 -10.47
N SER A 129 11.87 -10.66 -9.71
CA SER A 129 12.45 -9.32 -9.83
C SER A 129 11.38 -8.24 -9.68
N PRO A 130 10.79 -8.09 -8.47
CA PRO A 130 9.81 -7.05 -8.17
C PRO A 130 10.38 -5.67 -8.50
N ILE A 131 9.53 -4.79 -9.03
CA ILE A 131 9.89 -3.44 -9.38
C ILE A 131 9.19 -2.53 -8.36
N GLY A 132 9.86 -2.04 -7.33
CA GLY A 132 9.25 -1.06 -6.39
C GLY A 132 9.02 0.32 -7.02
N ILE A 133 8.47 1.28 -6.26
CA ILE A 133 8.65 2.72 -6.52
C ILE A 133 9.77 3.23 -5.60
N GLY A 134 10.76 3.93 -6.13
CA GLY A 134 11.52 4.86 -5.30
C GLY A 134 10.71 6.12 -5.13
N SER A 135 9.83 6.23 -4.10
CA SER A 135 9.18 7.51 -3.82
C SER A 135 10.20 8.35 -3.08
N VAL A 136 10.83 9.21 -3.89
CA VAL A 136 11.47 10.47 -3.53
C VAL A 136 12.23 10.47 -2.20
N ASN A 137 13.35 9.76 -2.18
CA ASN A 137 14.68 10.36 -2.03
C ASN A 137 15.70 9.33 -2.52
N ALA A 138 15.78 9.14 -3.84
CA ALA A 138 17.01 8.58 -4.40
C ALA A 138 18.12 9.54 -3.97
N PRO A 139 19.07 9.09 -3.14
CA PRO A 139 19.98 9.98 -2.47
C PRO A 139 20.90 10.62 -3.51
N ILE A 140 21.04 11.94 -3.43
CA ILE A 140 21.98 12.72 -4.23
C ILE A 140 23.35 12.04 -4.18
N VAL A 141 24.01 11.84 -5.33
CA VAL A 141 25.41 11.42 -5.31
C VAL A 141 26.25 12.65 -4.97
N ASN A 142 26.88 12.60 -3.79
CA ASN A 142 27.58 13.72 -3.19
C ASN A 142 29.05 13.77 -3.60
N VAL A 143 29.70 12.61 -3.74
CA VAL A 143 31.15 12.49 -3.96
C VAL A 143 31.45 11.28 -4.83
N VAL A 144 32.45 11.39 -5.70
CA VAL A 144 32.97 10.28 -6.52
C VAL A 144 34.49 10.25 -6.49
N ALA A 145 35.10 9.06 -6.49
CA ALA A 145 36.55 8.90 -6.61
C ALA A 145 36.93 7.55 -7.26
N TYR A 146 37.97 7.55 -8.10
CA TYR A 146 38.61 6.32 -8.58
C TYR A 146 39.53 5.73 -7.50
N SER A 147 39.66 4.40 -7.49
CA SER A 147 40.75 3.74 -6.78
C SER A 147 42.08 4.08 -7.46
N PRO A 148 43.19 4.15 -6.70
CA PRO A 148 44.53 4.41 -7.27
C PRO A 148 44.95 3.44 -8.38
N ASP A 149 44.50 2.18 -8.31
CA ASP A 149 44.77 1.18 -9.36
C ASP A 149 43.85 1.29 -10.60
N GLY A 150 42.90 2.23 -10.60
CA GLY A 150 41.96 2.50 -11.69
C GLY A 150 40.89 1.43 -11.90
N LYS A 151 40.87 0.37 -11.11
CA LYS A 151 39.94 -0.77 -11.31
C LYS A 151 38.58 -0.56 -10.67
N ARG A 152 38.48 0.35 -9.70
CA ARG A 152 37.26 0.59 -8.93
C ARG A 152 36.90 2.06 -8.86
N ILE A 153 35.62 2.32 -8.65
CA ILE A 153 35.07 3.66 -8.40
C ILE A 153 34.28 3.59 -7.10
N VAL A 154 34.39 4.60 -6.25
CA VAL A 154 33.47 4.78 -5.12
C VAL A 154 32.56 5.96 -5.38
N THR A 155 31.27 5.79 -5.13
CA THR A 155 30.28 6.87 -5.12
C THR A 155 29.64 6.94 -3.75
N ALA A 156 29.48 8.13 -3.19
CA ALA A 156 28.79 8.31 -1.91
C ALA A 156 27.51 9.11 -2.07
N ASN A 157 26.50 8.80 -1.26
CA ASN A 157 25.21 9.47 -1.26
C ASN A 157 24.75 9.78 0.20
N GLU A 158 23.47 10.05 0.43
CA GLU A 158 22.93 10.45 1.74
C GLU A 158 23.29 9.53 2.91
N LYS A 159 23.37 8.21 2.76
CA LYS A 159 23.69 7.32 3.91
C LYS A 159 24.61 6.17 3.57
N ILE A 160 24.87 5.95 2.29
CA ILE A 160 25.63 4.82 1.81
C ILE A 160 26.73 5.27 0.85
N ALA A 161 27.81 4.51 0.81
CA ALA A 161 28.78 4.56 -0.27
C ALA A 161 28.74 3.24 -1.05
N THR A 162 29.05 3.29 -2.33
CA THR A 162 28.98 2.13 -3.22
C THR A 162 30.28 2.01 -4.00
N ILE A 163 30.87 0.82 -4.04
CA ILE A 163 32.06 0.49 -4.82
C ILE A 163 31.62 -0.18 -6.13
N TRP A 164 32.15 0.28 -7.25
CA TRP A 164 31.88 -0.18 -8.61
C TRP A 164 33.14 -0.73 -9.25
N ASP A 165 32.96 -1.66 -10.18
CA ASP A 165 33.97 -2.02 -11.18
C ASP A 165 34.05 -0.92 -12.23
N ALA A 166 35.24 -0.37 -12.44
CA ALA A 166 35.48 0.76 -13.34
C ALA A 166 35.36 0.42 -14.83
N ASN A 167 35.42 -0.87 -15.20
CA ASN A 167 35.43 -1.32 -16.59
C ASN A 167 34.12 -1.96 -17.03
N SER A 168 33.37 -2.54 -16.10
CA SER A 168 32.12 -3.24 -16.40
C SER A 168 30.87 -2.58 -15.82
N ASN A 169 31.00 -1.44 -15.12
CA ASN A 169 29.91 -0.73 -14.44
C ASN A 169 29.12 -1.60 -13.46
N ARG A 170 29.77 -2.65 -12.95
CA ARG A 170 29.15 -3.62 -12.06
C ARG A 170 29.32 -3.14 -10.64
N GLU A 171 28.24 -3.08 -9.88
CA GLU A 171 28.33 -2.84 -8.45
C GLU A 171 29.07 -4.00 -7.77
N LEU A 172 30.12 -3.69 -7.02
CA LEU A 172 30.88 -4.65 -6.23
C LEU A 172 30.31 -4.74 -4.81
N PHE A 173 30.22 -3.61 -4.10
CA PHE A 173 29.81 -3.57 -2.68
C PHE A 173 29.00 -2.32 -2.33
N VAL A 174 28.03 -2.45 -1.41
CA VAL A 174 27.31 -1.33 -0.78
C VAL A 174 27.74 -1.21 0.68
N LEU A 175 28.31 -0.08 1.03
CA LEU A 175 28.85 0.26 2.34
C LEU A 175 27.74 0.93 3.15
N LYS A 176 27.10 0.17 4.04
CA LYS A 176 25.98 0.61 4.89
C LYS A 176 26.46 0.76 6.33
N GLY A 177 26.23 1.94 6.92
CA GLY A 177 26.56 2.20 8.33
C GLY A 177 26.30 3.64 8.78
N HIS A 178 26.47 4.62 7.89
CA HIS A 178 26.22 6.01 8.23
C HIS A 178 24.73 6.33 8.43
N SER A 179 24.42 7.16 9.43
CA SER A 179 23.04 7.55 9.75
C SER A 179 22.59 8.87 9.12
N LYS A 180 23.54 9.64 8.55
CA LYS A 180 23.35 10.91 7.84
C LYS A 180 24.30 11.03 6.63
N TYR A 181 24.22 12.17 5.92
CA TYR A 181 24.95 12.49 4.68
C TYR A 181 26.42 12.09 4.73
N VAL A 182 26.87 11.32 3.74
CA VAL A 182 28.30 11.08 3.51
C VAL A 182 28.89 12.29 2.79
N THR A 183 29.86 12.93 3.43
CA THR A 183 30.42 14.24 3.05
C THR A 183 31.71 14.12 2.25
N SER A 184 32.49 13.06 2.47
CA SER A 184 33.77 12.83 1.80
C SER A 184 34.12 11.34 1.73
N VAL A 185 34.92 10.96 0.73
CA VAL A 185 35.45 9.60 0.53
C VAL A 185 36.92 9.66 0.14
N ALA A 186 37.73 8.72 0.64
CA ALA A 186 39.14 8.62 0.29
C ALA A 186 39.61 7.17 0.23
N TRP A 187 40.37 6.82 -0.81
CA TRP A 187 40.98 5.51 -0.98
C TRP A 187 42.35 5.44 -0.30
N SER A 188 42.71 4.27 0.24
CA SER A 188 44.10 3.96 0.56
C SER A 188 44.91 3.81 -0.73
N LEU A 189 46.22 4.14 -0.69
CA LEU A 189 47.07 4.11 -1.89
C LEU A 189 47.19 2.70 -2.51
N ASP A 190 47.11 1.66 -1.67
CA ASP A 190 47.12 0.26 -2.11
C ASP A 190 45.76 -0.23 -2.66
N SER A 191 44.74 0.65 -2.72
CA SER A 191 43.37 0.36 -3.18
C SER A 191 42.59 -0.68 -2.35
N LYS A 192 43.12 -1.12 -1.20
CA LYS A 192 42.49 -2.18 -0.37
C LYS A 192 41.47 -1.66 0.62
N GLN A 193 41.51 -0.36 0.94
CA GLN A 193 40.61 0.24 1.91
C GLN A 193 40.02 1.55 1.36
N VAL A 194 38.81 1.86 1.81
CA VAL A 194 38.17 3.15 1.56
C VAL A 194 37.68 3.73 2.88
N ALA A 195 37.86 5.02 3.09
CA ALA A 195 37.36 5.75 4.24
C ALA A 195 36.23 6.69 3.81
N THR A 196 35.17 6.79 4.61
CA THR A 196 34.01 7.66 4.38
C THR A 196 33.77 8.56 5.60
N ALA A 197 33.50 9.85 5.40
CA ALA A 197 33.14 10.80 6.46
C ALA A 197 31.65 11.20 6.36
N SER A 198 31.01 11.55 7.48
CA SER A 198 29.58 11.86 7.50
C SER A 198 29.18 12.95 8.50
N GLU A 199 28.03 13.58 8.22
CA GLU A 199 27.29 14.44 9.14
C GLU A 199 26.80 13.72 10.41
N ASP A 200 26.88 12.38 10.45
CA ASP A 200 26.57 11.59 11.65
C ASP A 200 27.66 11.63 12.71
N LYS A 201 28.67 12.49 12.52
CA LYS A 201 29.80 12.74 13.45
C LYS A 201 30.84 11.62 13.45
N THR A 202 30.75 10.68 12.50
CA THR A 202 31.71 9.57 12.38
C THR A 202 32.41 9.58 11.02
N ALA A 203 33.60 8.98 10.98
CA ALA A 203 34.15 8.43 9.75
C ALA A 203 34.24 6.91 9.87
N ARG A 204 34.15 6.19 8.75
CA ARG A 204 34.15 4.72 8.70
C ARG A 204 35.17 4.23 7.68
N VAL A 205 35.82 3.13 7.97
CA VAL A 205 36.80 2.50 7.08
C VAL A 205 36.31 1.12 6.66
N TRP A 206 36.42 0.84 5.38
CA TRP A 206 35.84 -0.33 4.73
C TRP A 206 36.89 -1.09 3.96
N ASP A 207 36.79 -2.42 3.99
CA ASP A 207 37.56 -3.31 3.14
C ASP A 207 36.96 -3.34 1.74
N THR A 208 37.80 -3.13 0.72
CA THR A 208 37.31 -2.94 -0.66
C THR A 208 37.05 -4.26 -1.38
N ASP A 209 37.58 -5.38 -0.88
CA ASP A 209 37.43 -6.72 -1.47
C ASP A 209 36.24 -7.51 -0.90
N SER A 210 35.74 -7.13 0.27
CA SER A 210 34.59 -7.76 0.94
C SER A 210 33.41 -6.81 1.20
N GLY A 211 33.66 -5.49 1.17
CA GLY A 211 32.68 -4.47 1.52
C GLY A 211 32.36 -4.40 3.02
N GLN A 212 33.11 -5.10 3.86
CA GLN A 212 32.91 -5.10 5.31
C GLN A 212 33.45 -3.81 5.95
N GLU A 213 32.75 -3.33 6.97
CA GLU A 213 33.26 -2.29 7.86
C GLU A 213 34.42 -2.85 8.69
N LEU A 214 35.59 -2.21 8.60
CA LEU A 214 36.77 -2.57 9.36
C LEU A 214 36.76 -1.90 10.74
N PHE A 215 36.47 -0.59 10.79
CA PHE A 215 36.37 0.17 12.03
C PHE A 215 35.65 1.51 11.85
N VAL A 216 35.03 1.98 12.93
CA VAL A 216 34.43 3.32 13.04
C VAL A 216 35.38 4.25 13.79
N LEU A 217 35.59 5.44 13.22
CA LEU A 217 36.37 6.54 13.77
C LEU A 217 35.43 7.46 14.56
N GLU A 218 35.14 7.09 15.80
CA GLU A 218 34.25 7.82 16.71
C GLU A 218 35.02 8.78 17.61
N GLY A 219 34.56 10.03 17.73
CA GLY A 219 35.16 11.00 18.65
C GLY A 219 34.90 12.47 18.31
N HIS A 220 34.42 12.78 17.10
CA HIS A 220 34.00 14.12 16.74
C HIS A 220 32.64 14.48 17.37
N THR A 221 32.45 15.74 17.77
CA THR A 221 31.21 16.19 18.42
C THR A 221 30.24 16.86 17.45
N GLU A 222 30.66 17.16 16.22
CA GLU A 222 29.81 17.67 15.13
C GLU A 222 30.17 16.99 13.79
N ALA A 223 29.56 17.44 12.68
CA ALA A 223 29.67 16.81 11.36
C ALA A 223 31.13 16.71 10.89
N VAL A 224 31.53 15.51 10.42
CA VAL A 224 32.84 15.30 9.80
C VAL A 224 32.73 15.66 8.32
N ASN A 225 33.54 16.61 7.87
CA ASN A 225 33.43 17.20 6.53
C ASN A 225 34.42 16.63 5.52
N SER A 226 35.58 16.16 5.98
CA SER A 226 36.58 15.56 5.10
C SER A 226 37.29 14.40 5.77
N VAL A 227 37.72 13.44 4.96
CA VAL A 227 38.60 12.34 5.33
C VAL A 227 39.65 12.17 4.25
N VAL A 228 40.91 11.97 4.65
CA VAL A 228 42.03 11.72 3.74
C VAL A 228 42.95 10.65 4.29
N TRP A 229 43.54 9.88 3.38
CA TRP A 229 44.61 8.93 3.71
C TRP A 229 45.97 9.61 3.61
N SER A 230 46.86 9.26 4.52
CA SER A 230 48.29 9.47 4.33
C SER A 230 48.78 8.63 3.14
N PRO A 231 49.72 9.14 2.32
CA PRO A 231 50.23 8.38 1.18
C PRO A 231 50.96 7.09 1.55
N ASP A 232 51.50 6.99 2.78
CA ASP A 232 52.09 5.76 3.29
C ASP A 232 51.05 4.72 3.79
N GLY A 233 49.77 5.08 3.77
CA GLY A 233 48.64 4.22 4.13
C GLY A 233 48.52 3.94 5.63
N LYS A 234 49.33 4.56 6.49
CA LYS A 234 49.38 4.22 7.93
C LYS A 234 48.44 5.05 8.79
N ARG A 235 47.99 6.19 8.27
CA ARG A 235 47.20 7.17 9.02
C ARG A 235 46.02 7.69 8.21
N ILE A 236 44.96 8.04 8.93
CA ILE A 236 43.78 8.72 8.39
C ILE A 236 43.62 10.04 9.14
N VAL A 237 43.26 11.11 8.41
CA VAL A 237 42.95 12.41 9.00
C VAL A 237 41.49 12.76 8.72
N THR A 238 40.77 13.21 9.76
CA THR A 238 39.39 13.70 9.67
C THR A 238 39.31 15.16 10.12
N THR A 239 38.48 15.97 9.46
CA THR A 239 38.20 17.36 9.85
C THR A 239 36.70 17.56 10.09
N SER A 240 36.33 18.33 11.11
CA SER A 240 34.96 18.43 11.61
C SER A 240 34.52 19.87 11.90
N GLU A 241 33.20 20.10 11.88
CA GLU A 241 32.57 21.36 12.32
C GLU A 241 32.76 21.65 13.81
N ASP A 242 33.17 20.64 14.59
CA ASP A 242 33.55 20.83 16.00
C ASP A 242 34.86 21.61 16.19
N ARG A 243 35.43 22.08 15.07
CA ARG A 243 36.65 22.89 14.99
C ARG A 243 37.91 22.10 15.37
N THR A 244 37.84 20.76 15.30
CA THR A 244 38.98 19.87 15.52
C THR A 244 39.31 19.08 14.26
N ALA A 245 40.56 18.62 14.19
CA ALA A 245 41.00 17.59 13.27
C ALA A 245 41.56 16.42 14.09
N LYS A 246 41.23 15.19 13.68
CA LYS A 246 41.69 13.97 14.37
C LYS A 246 42.55 13.12 13.45
N VAL A 247 43.57 12.50 14.01
CA VAL A 247 44.48 11.58 13.31
C VAL A 247 44.34 10.19 13.91
N TRP A 248 44.12 9.22 13.03
CA TRP A 248 43.80 7.84 13.40
C TRP A 248 44.89 6.90 12.90
N ASP A 249 45.21 5.88 13.69
CA ASP A 249 46.05 4.76 13.23
C ASP A 249 45.24 3.85 12.33
N ALA A 250 45.69 3.64 11.09
CA ALA A 250 45.08 2.68 10.19
C ALA A 250 45.53 1.23 10.43
N GLN A 251 46.54 0.99 11.28
CA GLN A 251 47.18 -0.32 11.47
C GLN A 251 46.72 -1.10 12.71
N THR A 252 45.76 -0.58 13.50
CA THR A 252 45.34 -1.27 14.74
C THR A 252 44.49 -2.51 14.42
N SER A 253 45.14 -3.67 14.32
CA SER A 253 44.51 -4.98 14.20
C SER A 253 44.02 -5.46 15.57
N GLY A 254 42.69 -5.49 15.79
CA GLY A 254 42.09 -6.30 16.87
C GLY A 254 40.98 -5.69 17.74
N SER A 255 40.50 -4.48 17.48
CA SER A 255 39.37 -3.87 18.21
C SER A 255 38.35 -3.29 17.23
N TYR A 256 37.04 -3.49 17.51
CA TYR A 256 35.93 -2.93 16.71
C TYR A 256 35.93 -1.39 16.66
N ASN A 257 36.73 -0.74 17.52
CA ASN A 257 37.02 0.69 17.49
C ASN A 257 38.50 0.90 17.16
N ALA A 258 38.81 1.79 16.21
CA ALA A 258 40.18 2.21 15.98
C ALA A 258 40.71 2.90 17.25
N LYS A 259 41.95 2.59 17.65
CA LYS A 259 42.59 3.29 18.76
C LYS A 259 42.88 4.72 18.32
N GLU A 260 42.19 5.69 18.89
CA GLU A 260 42.60 7.09 18.79
C GLU A 260 44.04 7.20 19.29
N LEU A 261 44.98 7.56 18.41
CA LEU A 261 46.38 7.68 18.80
C LEU A 261 46.55 8.89 19.73
N PHE A 262 45.87 10.00 19.42
CA PHE A 262 45.80 11.21 20.23
C PHE A 262 44.71 12.17 19.71
N ASN A 263 44.12 12.96 20.62
CA ASN A 263 43.13 13.99 20.34
C ASN A 263 43.81 15.37 20.27
N LEU A 264 43.64 16.12 19.17
CA LEU A 264 44.07 17.51 19.09
C LEU A 264 42.89 18.43 19.49
N VAL A 265 42.85 18.81 20.78
CA VAL A 265 41.86 19.77 21.31
C VAL A 265 42.46 21.18 21.30
N GLY A 266 41.98 22.05 20.41
CA GLY A 266 42.23 23.49 20.48
C GLY A 266 41.09 24.20 21.21
N ASN A 267 41.33 24.73 22.41
CA ASN A 267 40.41 25.66 23.05
C ASN A 267 40.59 27.04 22.40
N ILE A 268 39.55 27.54 21.75
CA ILE A 268 39.59 28.77 20.96
C ILE A 268 39.27 29.94 21.88
N ASN A 269 40.28 30.73 22.22
CA ASN A 269 40.09 32.11 22.67
C ASN A 269 41.25 33.00 22.23
N GLY A 270 40.89 34.11 21.57
CA GLY A 270 41.62 35.37 21.42
C GLY A 270 43.12 35.28 21.12
N ASP A 271 43.46 35.43 19.84
CA ASP A 271 44.75 35.91 19.34
C ASP A 271 45.96 34.98 19.57
N SER A 272 45.99 33.92 18.74
CA SER A 272 47.13 33.04 18.45
C SER A 272 47.47 31.97 19.49
N ALA A 273 47.34 30.70 19.10
CA ALA A 273 48.06 29.61 19.77
C ALA A 273 48.38 28.43 18.82
N VAL A 274 49.58 27.89 19.05
CA VAL A 274 50.26 26.74 18.46
C VAL A 274 50.18 25.56 19.46
N ALA A 275 50.14 24.30 19.02
CA ALA A 275 50.38 23.14 19.90
C ALA A 275 51.24 22.06 19.22
N TYR A 276 52.13 21.45 20.01
CA TYR A 276 53.26 20.57 19.66
C TYR A 276 53.16 19.22 20.40
N THR A 277 53.89 18.20 19.94
CA THR A 277 54.29 17.01 20.74
C THR A 277 55.75 17.14 21.21
N ILE A 278 56.16 16.32 22.19
CA ILE A 278 57.53 16.26 22.78
C ILE A 278 58.64 15.96 21.73
N ASP A 279 58.28 15.59 20.50
CA ASP A 279 59.18 15.23 19.40
C ASP A 279 59.01 16.05 18.09
N GLY A 280 58.19 17.11 18.07
CA GLY A 280 58.27 18.18 17.07
C GLY A 280 57.92 17.82 15.62
N LYS A 281 56.92 16.96 15.38
CA LYS A 281 56.39 16.66 14.05
C LYS A 281 54.88 16.96 14.04
N TRP A 282 54.34 17.71 13.10
CA TRP A 282 52.94 18.08 12.81
C TRP A 282 52.30 19.27 13.62
N ILE A 283 51.66 20.21 12.90
CA ILE A 283 50.79 21.32 13.36
C ILE A 283 49.54 21.46 12.43
N VAL A 284 48.40 21.91 12.98
CA VAL A 284 47.23 22.43 12.26
C VAL A 284 46.78 23.74 12.93
N THR A 285 46.51 24.83 12.21
CA THR A 285 45.56 25.87 12.66
C THR A 285 44.86 26.63 11.51
N GLY A 286 43.66 27.14 11.79
CA GLY A 286 42.87 28.05 10.94
C GLY A 286 42.30 29.26 11.69
N ALA A 287 41.58 30.15 10.98
CA ALA A 287 40.68 31.15 11.57
C ALA A 287 39.62 31.65 10.54
N GLU A 288 38.34 31.41 10.80
CA GLU A 288 37.29 32.41 11.12
C GLU A 288 35.93 31.69 11.30
N THR A 289 35.06 32.25 12.13
CA THR A 289 33.68 31.76 12.33
C THR A 289 32.88 31.88 11.03
N VAL A 290 32.57 30.76 10.39
CA VAL A 290 31.69 30.73 9.22
C VAL A 290 30.42 29.97 9.58
N GLU A 291 29.29 30.69 9.58
CA GLU A 291 27.92 30.17 9.70
C GLU A 291 27.46 29.39 8.43
N THR A 292 28.38 28.90 7.60
CA THR A 292 28.05 28.23 6.33
C THR A 292 29.09 27.18 5.96
N TYR A 293 28.67 25.90 5.97
CA TYR A 293 29.19 24.73 5.23
C TYR A 293 30.66 24.81 4.80
N LEU A 294 31.53 24.07 5.51
CA LEU A 294 32.87 23.76 4.99
C LEU A 294 32.73 23.02 3.63
N PRO A 295 33.53 23.39 2.64
CA PRO A 295 33.40 22.87 1.28
C PRO A 295 33.92 21.43 1.10
N ARG A 296 33.26 20.67 0.21
CA ARG A 296 33.54 19.25 -0.08
C ARG A 296 34.89 19.12 -0.84
N GLN A 297 35.90 18.49 -0.22
CA GLN A 297 37.30 18.37 -0.68
C GLN A 297 38.19 19.64 -0.54
N ALA A 298 38.11 20.31 0.61
CA ALA A 298 38.93 21.48 0.94
C ALA A 298 40.40 21.18 1.31
N VAL A 299 40.83 19.91 1.32
CA VAL A 299 42.17 19.49 1.78
C VAL A 299 42.77 18.44 0.84
N ALA A 300 44.05 18.59 0.47
CA ALA A 300 44.76 17.64 -0.39
C ALA A 300 46.26 17.55 -0.04
N TYR A 301 46.79 16.32 0.06
CA TYR A 301 48.23 16.08 0.15
C TYR A 301 48.91 16.30 -1.20
N ASN A 302 50.12 16.86 -1.16
CA ASN A 302 51.01 16.87 -2.30
C ASN A 302 51.43 15.43 -2.64
N PRO A 303 51.57 15.05 -3.93
CA PRO A 303 52.02 13.72 -4.32
C PRO A 303 53.31 13.23 -3.66
N ASN A 304 54.22 14.14 -3.28
CA ASN A 304 55.45 13.79 -2.56
C ASN A 304 55.27 13.57 -1.04
N SER A 305 54.08 13.78 -0.50
CA SER A 305 53.72 13.69 0.94
C SER A 305 54.39 14.71 1.85
N GLU A 306 55.14 15.67 1.31
CA GLU A 306 55.88 16.67 2.09
C GLU A 306 55.05 17.93 2.36
N GLN A 307 53.94 18.11 1.65
CA GLN A 307 53.10 19.32 1.76
C GLN A 307 51.62 18.99 1.81
N LEU A 308 50.84 19.86 2.45
CA LEU A 308 49.39 19.78 2.56
C LEU A 308 48.76 21.11 2.11
N ALA A 309 47.81 21.07 1.17
CA ALA A 309 47.00 22.22 0.81
C ALA A 309 45.68 22.18 1.57
N MET A 310 45.31 23.30 2.19
CA MET A 310 44.04 23.44 2.92
C MET A 310 43.36 24.76 2.57
N ALA A 311 42.09 24.71 2.16
CA ALA A 311 41.27 25.89 1.97
C ALA A 311 40.61 26.35 3.28
N PHE A 312 40.61 27.65 3.53
CA PHE A 312 40.08 28.27 4.74
C PHE A 312 38.88 29.16 4.44
N GLY A 313 38.07 29.41 5.48
CA GLY A 313 36.85 30.24 5.39
C GLY A 313 37.12 31.70 5.01
N ASP A 314 38.36 32.17 5.16
CA ASP A 314 38.83 33.50 4.72
C ASP A 314 39.11 33.57 3.20
N ARG A 315 38.77 32.53 2.44
CA ARG A 315 38.93 32.41 0.97
C ARG A 315 40.40 32.30 0.55
N THR A 316 41.28 31.92 1.47
CA THR A 316 42.68 31.60 1.18
C THR A 316 42.90 30.09 1.14
N ILE A 317 44.01 29.68 0.50
CA ILE A 317 44.52 28.32 0.60
C ILE A 317 45.88 28.39 1.27
N LYS A 318 46.07 27.69 2.39
CA LYS A 318 47.40 27.58 3.01
C LYS A 318 48.09 26.32 2.55
N ILE A 319 49.36 26.46 2.19
CA ILE A 319 50.26 25.35 1.95
C ILE A 319 51.07 25.14 3.22
N LEU A 320 50.93 23.96 3.81
CA LEU A 320 51.58 23.57 5.05
C LEU A 320 52.68 22.56 4.75
N ASP A 321 53.78 22.62 5.48
CA ASP A 321 54.71 21.49 5.56
C ASP A 321 53.96 20.33 6.20
N ALA A 322 53.98 19.17 5.56
CA ALA A 322 53.32 18.01 6.12
C ALA A 322 53.99 17.66 7.45
N SER A 323 55.32 17.50 7.49
CA SER A 323 56.04 16.96 8.64
C SER A 323 55.87 17.74 9.95
N ASP A 324 55.71 19.06 9.90
CA ASP A 324 55.60 19.94 11.06
C ASP A 324 54.38 20.86 11.07
N GLY A 325 53.59 20.88 9.99
CA GLY A 325 52.37 21.67 9.87
C GLY A 325 52.55 23.18 9.80
N GLN A 326 53.79 23.65 9.69
CA GLN A 326 54.05 25.07 9.54
C GLN A 326 53.51 25.57 8.22
N GLU A 327 52.88 26.75 8.24
CA GLU A 327 52.50 27.44 7.02
C GLU A 327 53.76 27.82 6.25
N LEU A 328 53.93 27.22 5.07
CA LEU A 328 55.00 27.56 4.14
C LEU A 328 54.68 28.88 3.43
N PHE A 329 53.45 29.00 2.93
CA PHE A 329 52.89 30.20 2.32
C PHE A 329 51.37 30.07 2.11
N SER A 330 50.73 31.19 1.74
CA SER A 330 49.30 31.28 1.43
C SER A 330 49.04 31.70 -0.01
N CYS A 331 48.01 31.11 -0.62
CA CYS A 331 47.45 31.49 -1.91
C CYS A 331 46.23 32.40 -1.70
N VAL A 332 46.31 33.65 -2.18
CA VAL A 332 45.27 34.67 -2.00
C VAL A 332 44.81 35.19 -3.36
N GLY A 333 43.50 35.18 -3.62
CA GLY A 333 42.97 35.72 -4.89
C GLY A 333 41.55 35.34 -5.30
N HIS A 334 40.87 34.44 -4.58
CA HIS A 334 39.45 34.17 -4.80
C HIS A 334 38.56 35.22 -4.10
N SER A 335 37.44 35.59 -4.71
CA SER A 335 36.48 36.53 -4.11
C SER A 335 35.32 35.84 -3.37
N GLY A 336 35.20 34.52 -3.49
CA GLY A 336 34.23 33.68 -2.80
C GLY A 336 34.85 32.38 -2.26
N ASP A 337 34.09 31.65 -1.45
CA ASP A 337 34.57 30.45 -0.74
C ASP A 337 35.12 29.39 -1.70
N ILE A 338 36.20 28.73 -1.28
CA ILE A 338 36.91 27.75 -2.11
C ILE A 338 36.30 26.37 -1.88
N ALA A 339 35.62 25.84 -2.88
CA ALA A 339 34.89 24.58 -2.83
C ALA A 339 35.77 23.33 -2.84
N SER A 340 36.92 23.36 -3.51
CA SER A 340 37.77 22.17 -3.71
C SER A 340 39.18 22.58 -4.13
N VAL A 341 40.19 21.80 -3.72
CA VAL A 341 41.60 21.98 -4.11
C VAL A 341 42.19 20.66 -4.61
N ALA A 342 43.07 20.73 -5.62
CA ALA A 342 43.75 19.56 -6.18
C ALA A 342 45.19 19.91 -6.62
N TRP A 343 46.15 19.07 -6.24
CA TRP A 343 47.55 19.20 -6.68
C TRP A 343 47.74 18.66 -8.10
N SER A 344 48.63 19.27 -8.86
CA SER A 344 49.12 18.67 -10.10
C SER A 344 49.90 17.39 -9.80
N PRO A 345 49.96 16.43 -10.73
CA PRO A 345 50.66 15.15 -10.51
C PRO A 345 52.15 15.29 -10.18
N ASN A 346 52.78 16.37 -10.67
CA ASN A 346 54.19 16.69 -10.38
C ASN A 346 54.39 17.48 -9.07
N GLY A 347 53.32 17.79 -8.33
CA GLY A 347 53.36 18.50 -7.05
C GLY A 347 53.76 19.98 -7.13
N LYS A 348 53.86 20.57 -8.33
CA LYS A 348 54.34 21.94 -8.52
C LYS A 348 53.22 22.98 -8.57
N LEU A 349 52.03 22.58 -9.01
CA LEU A 349 50.89 23.46 -9.20
C LEU A 349 49.73 23.02 -8.32
N LEU A 350 48.89 23.98 -7.96
CA LEU A 350 47.63 23.71 -7.28
C LEU A 350 46.48 24.26 -8.14
N ALA A 351 45.38 23.51 -8.23
CA ALA A 351 44.12 24.01 -8.78
C ALA A 351 43.11 24.20 -7.63
N SER A 352 42.28 25.23 -7.74
CA SER A 352 41.18 25.49 -6.82
C SER A 352 39.89 25.80 -7.56
N ALA A 353 38.75 25.33 -7.04
CA ALA A 353 37.41 25.68 -7.49
C ALA A 353 36.74 26.58 -6.46
N SER A 354 36.06 27.65 -6.88
CA SER A 354 35.43 28.62 -5.95
C SER A 354 33.98 28.95 -6.30
N ARG A 355 33.25 29.41 -5.27
CA ARG A 355 31.94 30.05 -5.38
C ARG A 355 31.97 31.38 -6.12
N ASP A 356 33.14 31.94 -6.42
CA ASP A 356 33.28 33.09 -7.33
C ASP A 356 33.10 32.75 -8.82
N LYS A 357 32.71 31.50 -9.12
CA LYS A 357 32.44 30.97 -10.47
C LYS A 357 33.71 30.77 -11.31
N THR A 358 34.88 30.83 -10.70
CA THR A 358 36.16 30.56 -11.36
C THR A 358 36.88 29.40 -10.70
N ALA A 359 37.70 28.70 -11.50
CA ALA A 359 38.81 27.93 -10.96
C ALA A 359 40.12 28.69 -11.18
N LYS A 360 41.11 28.50 -10.32
CA LYS A 360 42.42 29.15 -10.43
C LYS A 360 43.53 28.11 -10.34
N VAL A 361 44.61 28.36 -11.08
CA VAL A 361 45.85 27.57 -11.01
C VAL A 361 46.92 28.42 -10.36
N TRP A 362 47.57 27.88 -9.34
CA TRP A 362 48.54 28.55 -8.48
C TRP A 362 49.91 27.93 -8.65
N ASP A 363 50.93 28.77 -8.51
CA ASP A 363 52.30 28.29 -8.30
C ASP A 363 52.46 27.84 -6.85
N ALA A 364 52.65 26.54 -6.66
CA ALA A 364 52.73 25.92 -5.34
C ALA A 364 54.16 25.47 -4.98
N GLN A 365 55.16 25.88 -5.77
CA GLN A 365 56.56 25.55 -5.50
C GLN A 365 57.14 26.46 -4.41
N THR A 366 57.59 25.87 -3.31
CA THR A 366 58.14 26.60 -2.16
C THR A 366 59.32 27.50 -2.53
N GLU A 367 60.16 27.08 -3.48
CA GLU A 367 61.34 27.84 -3.91
C GLU A 367 61.06 28.87 -5.02
N SER A 368 59.81 28.94 -5.52
CA SER A 368 59.48 29.86 -6.60
C SER A 368 59.30 31.29 -6.10
N ALA A 369 59.80 32.25 -6.89
CA ALA A 369 59.58 33.68 -6.66
C ALA A 369 58.10 34.09 -6.83
N SER A 370 57.30 33.30 -7.56
CA SER A 370 55.86 33.48 -7.73
C SER A 370 55.00 32.57 -6.84
N ARG A 371 55.59 31.93 -5.83
CA ARG A 371 54.84 31.04 -4.91
C ARG A 371 53.60 31.73 -4.33
N GLY A 372 52.48 31.00 -4.32
CA GLY A 372 51.19 31.50 -3.85
C GLY A 372 50.47 32.46 -4.83
N GLN A 373 51.07 32.80 -5.98
CA GLN A 373 50.43 33.63 -7.00
C GLN A 373 49.59 32.81 -7.98
N VAL A 374 48.54 33.44 -8.49
CA VAL A 374 47.70 32.89 -9.56
C VAL A 374 48.47 32.94 -10.88
N LEU A 375 48.69 31.79 -11.52
CA LEU A 375 49.29 31.71 -12.84
C LEU A 375 48.27 32.05 -13.94
N PHE A 376 47.06 31.49 -13.83
CA PHE A 376 45.93 31.79 -14.71
C PHE A 376 44.60 31.38 -14.06
N SER A 377 43.49 31.93 -14.59
CA SER A 377 42.13 31.64 -14.13
C SER A 377 41.33 30.95 -15.22
N LEU A 378 40.50 29.99 -14.82
CA LEU A 378 39.55 29.24 -15.64
C LEU A 378 38.17 29.87 -15.46
N ALA A 379 37.78 30.75 -16.39
CA ALA A 379 36.53 31.49 -16.35
C ALA A 379 35.62 31.07 -17.51
N GLY A 380 34.39 30.64 -17.19
CA GLY A 380 33.44 30.16 -18.21
C GLY A 380 32.21 29.44 -17.64
N HIS A 381 32.18 29.15 -16.34
CA HIS A 381 30.97 28.72 -15.64
C HIS A 381 30.07 29.91 -15.30
N THR A 382 28.76 29.69 -15.30
CA THR A 382 27.75 30.71 -14.95
C THR A 382 27.27 30.59 -13.50
N GLY A 383 27.56 29.45 -12.87
CA GLY A 383 27.27 29.12 -11.47
C GLY A 383 28.53 28.80 -10.66
N ASN A 384 28.34 28.53 -9.38
CA ASN A 384 29.43 28.26 -8.43
C ASN A 384 30.11 26.94 -8.76
N LEU A 385 31.44 26.88 -8.71
CA LEU A 385 32.15 25.62 -8.86
C LEU A 385 32.05 24.81 -7.55
N THR A 386 31.97 23.49 -7.71
CA THR A 386 31.79 22.54 -6.60
C THR A 386 32.97 21.58 -6.45
N SER A 387 33.73 21.31 -7.51
CA SER A 387 34.87 20.38 -7.49
C SER A 387 35.86 20.66 -8.64
N VAL A 388 37.14 20.34 -8.42
CA VAL A 388 38.22 20.44 -9.42
C VAL A 388 39.14 19.22 -9.34
N ALA A 389 39.64 18.74 -10.48
CA ALA A 389 40.64 17.68 -10.54
C ALA A 389 41.60 17.83 -11.72
N TRP A 390 42.87 17.47 -11.51
CA TRP A 390 43.90 17.40 -12.55
C TRP A 390 43.86 16.06 -13.29
N SER A 391 44.16 16.09 -14.59
CA SER A 391 44.48 14.87 -15.32
C SER A 391 45.81 14.27 -14.82
N PRO A 392 46.00 12.94 -14.88
CA PRO A 392 47.21 12.28 -14.38
C PRO A 392 48.51 12.69 -15.09
N ASP A 393 48.41 13.15 -16.33
CA ASP A 393 49.54 13.70 -17.11
C ASP A 393 49.80 15.20 -16.81
N GLY A 394 48.93 15.85 -16.04
CA GLY A 394 49.02 17.26 -15.68
C GLY A 394 48.68 18.24 -16.81
N THR A 395 48.15 17.78 -17.94
CA THR A 395 47.89 18.63 -19.12
C THR A 395 46.51 19.27 -19.12
N LYS A 396 45.52 18.67 -18.43
CA LYS A 396 44.12 19.10 -18.41
C LYS A 396 43.61 19.26 -16.96
N ILE A 397 42.61 20.11 -16.78
CA ILE A 397 41.82 20.22 -15.55
C ILE A 397 40.35 19.96 -15.88
N VAL A 398 39.62 19.28 -14.99
CA VAL A 398 38.16 19.20 -15.05
C VAL A 398 37.54 19.95 -13.88
N THR A 399 36.46 20.70 -14.13
CA THR A 399 35.68 21.42 -13.11
C THR A 399 34.22 20.99 -13.13
N ALA A 400 33.59 20.93 -11.95
CA ALA A 400 32.15 20.73 -11.76
C ALA A 400 31.48 22.02 -11.25
N SER A 401 30.24 22.28 -11.66
CA SER A 401 29.51 23.51 -11.32
C SER A 401 28.03 23.31 -11.05
N ARG A 402 27.46 24.24 -10.26
CA ARG A 402 26.03 24.39 -10.04
C ARG A 402 25.26 24.86 -11.27
N ASP A 403 25.95 25.28 -12.33
CA ASP A 403 25.31 25.56 -13.63
C ASP A 403 24.95 24.30 -14.43
N LYS A 404 25.05 23.11 -13.80
CA LYS A 404 24.70 21.81 -14.38
C LYS A 404 25.68 21.32 -15.45
N THR A 405 26.84 21.97 -15.56
CA THR A 405 27.89 21.56 -16.49
C THR A 405 29.17 21.16 -15.79
N ALA A 406 29.92 20.23 -16.40
CA ALA A 406 31.35 20.08 -16.16
C ALA A 406 32.14 20.55 -17.37
N LYS A 407 33.34 21.09 -17.15
CA LYS A 407 34.20 21.63 -18.21
C LYS A 407 35.60 21.07 -18.10
N VAL A 408 36.20 20.74 -19.24
CA VAL A 408 37.60 20.34 -19.35
C VAL A 408 38.40 21.50 -19.92
N TRP A 409 39.53 21.80 -19.30
CA TRP A 409 40.35 22.97 -19.57
C TRP A 409 41.77 22.56 -19.92
N ASP A 410 42.40 23.32 -20.80
CA ASP A 410 43.85 23.23 -21.03
C ASP A 410 44.60 23.86 -19.85
N ALA A 411 45.41 23.04 -19.16
CA ALA A 411 46.13 23.43 -17.95
C ALA A 411 47.63 23.63 -18.19
N GLN A 412 48.12 23.44 -19.42
CA GLN A 412 49.53 23.57 -19.74
C GLN A 412 49.98 25.03 -19.66
N THR A 413 50.96 25.31 -18.81
CA THR A 413 51.44 26.68 -18.54
C THR A 413 52.03 27.38 -19.76
N GLU A 414 52.57 26.62 -20.72
CA GLU A 414 53.22 27.12 -21.94
C GLU A 414 52.30 27.08 -23.18
N SER A 415 51.07 26.56 -23.04
CA SER A 415 50.14 26.42 -24.16
C SER A 415 49.49 27.76 -24.56
N ALA A 416 49.31 27.96 -25.87
CA ALA A 416 48.57 29.11 -26.41
C ALA A 416 47.07 29.06 -26.07
N SER A 417 46.51 27.87 -25.81
CA SER A 417 45.13 27.66 -25.37
C SER A 417 44.98 27.55 -23.85
N ARG A 418 46.04 27.86 -23.07
CA ARG A 418 46.02 27.81 -21.62
C ARG A 418 44.81 28.53 -21.03
N GLY A 419 44.06 27.81 -20.20
CA GLY A 419 42.86 28.30 -19.53
C GLY A 419 41.60 28.39 -20.41
N GLN A 420 41.66 27.91 -21.65
CA GLN A 420 40.48 27.77 -22.51
C GLN A 420 39.76 26.43 -22.25
N VAL A 421 38.45 26.43 -22.48
CA VAL A 421 37.61 25.23 -22.42
C VAL A 421 37.88 24.39 -23.68
N LEU A 422 38.29 23.14 -23.49
CA LEU A 422 38.46 22.17 -24.57
C LEU A 422 37.08 21.60 -24.98
N PHE A 423 36.28 21.17 -24.00
CA PHE A 423 34.89 20.77 -24.20
C PHE A 423 34.08 20.83 -22.89
N SER A 424 32.76 20.77 -23.01
CA SER A 424 31.81 20.86 -21.89
C SER A 424 30.84 19.68 -21.91
N PHE A 425 30.44 19.23 -20.73
CA PHE A 425 29.40 18.22 -20.53
C PHE A 425 28.12 18.90 -20.05
N ASP A 426 27.07 18.95 -20.88
CA ASP A 426 25.82 19.68 -20.65
C ASP A 426 24.57 18.77 -20.58
N VAL A 427 24.79 17.49 -20.26
CA VAL A 427 23.72 16.47 -20.23
C VAL A 427 23.07 16.32 -18.84
N HIS A 428 23.71 16.81 -17.77
CA HIS A 428 23.15 16.77 -16.42
C HIS A 428 21.99 17.76 -16.28
N ILE A 429 20.91 17.35 -15.61
CA ILE A 429 19.68 18.17 -15.48
C ILE A 429 19.61 18.96 -14.17
N ASP A 430 20.58 18.75 -13.28
CA ASP A 430 20.73 19.39 -11.97
C ASP A 430 22.21 19.65 -11.64
N GLU A 431 22.50 20.36 -10.54
CA GLU A 431 23.85 20.81 -10.17
C GLU A 431 24.87 19.65 -10.09
N LEU A 432 26.11 19.85 -10.55
CA LEU A 432 27.18 18.86 -10.35
C LEU A 432 27.80 19.04 -8.96
N THR A 433 28.12 17.92 -8.31
CA THR A 433 28.66 17.88 -6.95
C THR A 433 30.14 17.53 -6.89
N SER A 434 30.63 16.70 -7.81
CA SER A 434 32.00 16.17 -7.77
C SER A 434 32.46 15.69 -9.15
N VAL A 435 33.77 15.78 -9.40
CA VAL A 435 34.44 15.25 -10.60
C VAL A 435 35.72 14.52 -10.23
N ALA A 436 36.10 13.52 -11.03
CA ALA A 436 37.40 12.86 -10.91
C ALA A 436 37.90 12.36 -12.27
N TRP A 437 39.22 12.22 -12.40
CA TRP A 437 39.89 11.56 -13.51
C TRP A 437 40.15 10.09 -13.18
N SER A 438 40.13 9.21 -14.18
CA SER A 438 40.73 7.89 -14.06
C SER A 438 42.25 8.01 -13.96
N PRO A 439 42.96 7.11 -13.24
CA PRO A 439 44.42 7.17 -13.09
C PRO A 439 45.20 7.03 -14.40
N ASP A 440 44.61 6.40 -15.43
CA ASP A 440 45.18 6.28 -16.78
C ASP A 440 44.94 7.55 -17.64
N GLY A 441 44.08 8.46 -17.19
CA GLY A 441 43.75 9.71 -17.90
C GLY A 441 42.76 9.54 -19.05
N GLU A 442 42.29 8.31 -19.35
CA GLU A 442 41.40 8.03 -20.48
C GLU A 442 39.93 8.40 -20.19
N ARG A 443 39.56 8.57 -18.91
CA ARG A 443 38.16 8.76 -18.50
C ARG A 443 38.00 9.86 -17.48
N ILE A 444 36.84 10.51 -17.55
CA ILE A 444 36.36 11.48 -16.55
C ILE A 444 35.08 10.93 -15.95
N ILE A 445 34.86 11.16 -14.66
CA ILE A 445 33.60 10.84 -14.00
C ILE A 445 33.01 12.08 -13.33
N THR A 446 31.70 12.29 -13.50
CA THR A 446 30.93 13.40 -12.93
C THR A 446 29.82 12.86 -12.04
N ALA A 447 29.58 13.50 -10.90
CA ALA A 447 28.44 13.25 -10.03
C ALA A 447 27.52 14.48 -9.97
N SER A 448 26.20 14.27 -9.86
CA SER A 448 25.19 15.35 -9.87
C SER A 448 24.03 15.10 -8.90
N LEU A 449 23.41 16.21 -8.48
CA LEU A 449 22.12 16.24 -7.77
C LEU A 449 20.98 15.59 -8.59
N ASP A 450 21.17 15.40 -9.91
CA ASP A 450 20.21 14.71 -10.77
C ASP A 450 20.13 13.20 -10.54
N LYS A 451 20.92 12.70 -9.57
CA LYS A 451 21.02 11.29 -9.13
C LYS A 451 21.69 10.39 -10.15
N THR A 452 22.54 10.96 -11.01
CA THR A 452 23.36 10.21 -11.95
C THR A 452 24.85 10.42 -11.68
N THR A 453 25.64 9.42 -12.05
CA THR A 453 27.11 9.54 -12.08
C THR A 453 27.55 9.10 -13.45
N ARG A 454 28.08 10.01 -14.27
CA ARG A 454 28.36 9.72 -15.67
C ARG A 454 29.85 9.62 -15.90
N CYS A 455 30.25 8.65 -16.71
CA CYS A 455 31.61 8.48 -17.17
C CYS A 455 31.72 8.91 -18.62
N TRP A 456 32.77 9.65 -18.90
CA TRP A 456 33.06 10.30 -20.16
C TRP A 456 34.42 9.88 -20.66
N ASP A 457 34.55 9.82 -21.98
CA ASP A 457 35.83 9.73 -22.66
C ASP A 457 36.58 11.06 -22.50
N ALA A 458 37.83 11.00 -22.10
CA ALA A 458 38.63 12.17 -21.80
C ALA A 458 39.21 12.89 -23.03
N ASP A 459 39.09 12.30 -24.22
CA ASP A 459 39.64 12.86 -25.45
C ASP A 459 38.58 13.52 -26.32
N ASP A 460 37.41 12.88 -26.48
CA ASP A 460 36.32 13.40 -27.33
C ASP A 460 35.09 13.86 -26.54
N GLY A 461 35.05 13.63 -25.23
CA GLY A 461 33.97 14.06 -24.36
C GLY A 461 32.66 13.28 -24.52
N ARG A 462 32.65 12.17 -25.26
CA ARG A 462 31.45 11.33 -25.39
C ARG A 462 31.14 10.64 -24.06
N GLU A 463 29.85 10.44 -23.78
CA GLU A 463 29.42 9.62 -22.66
C GLU A 463 29.75 8.15 -22.94
N LEU A 464 30.59 7.54 -22.10
CA LEU A 464 30.92 6.12 -22.19
C LEU A 464 29.85 5.27 -21.50
N PHE A 465 29.45 5.69 -20.30
CA PHE A 465 28.42 5.02 -19.52
C PHE A 465 27.93 5.87 -18.36
N ASN A 466 26.75 5.55 -17.86
CA ASN A 466 26.20 6.15 -16.66
C ASN A 466 26.18 5.12 -15.53
N LEU A 467 26.95 5.37 -14.48
CA LEU A 467 26.79 4.78 -13.16
C LEU A 467 25.57 5.40 -12.46
N THR A 468 24.41 5.39 -13.11
CA THR A 468 23.21 5.10 -12.34
C THR A 468 23.45 3.70 -11.85
N GLY A 469 23.50 3.50 -10.53
CA GLY A 469 23.60 2.15 -10.03
C GLY A 469 22.65 1.28 -10.83
N GLN A 470 23.20 0.29 -11.56
CA GLN A 470 22.40 -0.69 -12.28
C GLN A 470 21.25 -0.99 -11.35
N ILE A 471 20.00 -0.76 -11.77
CA ILE A 471 18.83 -0.80 -10.89
C ILE A 471 18.91 -2.05 -10.00
N LYS A 472 19.52 -1.88 -8.83
CA LYS A 472 19.32 -2.67 -7.65
C LYS A 472 18.14 -1.98 -7.05
N ASP A 473 17.02 -2.68 -7.13
CA ASP A 473 15.91 -2.64 -6.20
C ASP A 473 16.20 -1.66 -5.05
N ILE A 474 15.74 -0.42 -5.25
CA ILE A 474 14.86 0.29 -4.33
C ILE A 474 15.03 -0.21 -2.90
N ALA A 475 16.14 0.20 -2.29
CA ALA A 475 16.16 0.38 -0.85
C ALA A 475 15.56 1.76 -0.59
N ASP A 476 14.47 1.76 0.17
CA ASP A 476 13.96 2.87 0.98
C ASP A 476 13.51 4.11 0.16
N ASN A 477 12.29 4.14 -0.38
CA ASN A 477 11.16 4.75 0.35
C ASN A 477 9.77 4.47 -0.28
N THR A 478 9.55 3.32 -0.92
CA THR A 478 8.20 2.69 -0.83
C THR A 478 8.36 1.25 -0.40
N LEU A 479 7.72 0.88 0.70
CA LEU A 479 7.81 -0.44 1.31
C LEU A 479 7.25 -1.58 0.42
N PHE A 480 6.63 -1.31 -0.73
CA PHE A 480 5.85 -2.30 -1.52
C PHE A 480 6.03 -2.16 -3.05
N SER A 481 6.07 -3.30 -3.75
CA SER A 481 6.04 -3.39 -5.22
C SER A 481 4.82 -4.20 -5.66
N SER A 482 3.96 -3.68 -6.55
CA SER A 482 2.82 -4.45 -7.09
C SER A 482 3.06 -5.07 -8.46
N ALA A 483 4.30 -5.06 -8.97
CA ALA A 483 4.64 -5.56 -10.30
C ALA A 483 6.05 -6.15 -10.37
N SER A 484 6.25 -7.14 -11.25
CA SER A 484 7.53 -7.83 -11.44
C SER A 484 7.99 -7.81 -12.90
N ARG A 485 9.30 -7.92 -13.13
CA ARG A 485 9.86 -7.97 -14.49
C ARG A 485 9.60 -9.27 -15.21
N THR A 486 9.59 -10.39 -14.49
CA THR A 486 9.47 -11.70 -15.12
C THR A 486 8.26 -12.45 -14.60
N LEU A 487 7.54 -13.06 -15.53
CA LEU A 487 6.50 -14.06 -15.27
C LEU A 487 7.06 -15.44 -15.62
N LEU A 488 6.89 -16.39 -14.71
CA LEU A 488 7.43 -17.74 -14.79
C LEU A 488 6.30 -18.75 -14.64
N VAL A 489 6.33 -19.80 -15.44
CA VAL A 489 5.48 -20.98 -15.26
C VAL A 489 6.37 -22.19 -15.09
N LEU A 490 6.19 -22.87 -13.97
CA LEU A 490 6.98 -23.99 -13.53
C LEU A 490 6.10 -25.23 -13.36
N ASN A 491 6.69 -26.41 -13.49
CA ASN A 491 6.03 -27.62 -13.03
C ASN A 491 6.00 -27.63 -11.49
N ARG A 492 4.81 -27.71 -10.88
CA ARG A 492 4.64 -27.55 -9.43
C ARG A 492 5.27 -28.66 -8.59
N TYR A 493 5.59 -29.82 -9.17
CA TYR A 493 6.19 -30.92 -8.41
C TYR A 493 7.71 -30.88 -8.46
N SER A 494 8.29 -30.46 -9.58
CA SER A 494 9.75 -30.47 -9.79
C SER A 494 10.42 -29.09 -9.66
N GLY A 495 9.65 -28.00 -9.72
CA GLY A 495 10.22 -26.64 -9.79
C GLY A 495 10.88 -26.29 -11.12
N LYS A 496 10.79 -27.16 -12.13
CA LYS A 496 11.39 -26.91 -13.46
C LYS A 496 10.61 -25.80 -14.19
N ILE A 497 11.31 -24.78 -14.68
CA ILE A 497 10.74 -23.77 -15.59
C ILE A 497 10.26 -24.47 -16.86
N LEU A 498 8.98 -24.30 -17.18
CA LEU A 498 8.43 -24.68 -18.48
C LEU A 498 8.64 -23.56 -19.49
N TRP A 499 8.34 -22.33 -19.09
CA TRP A 499 8.64 -21.12 -19.85
C TRP A 499 8.68 -19.88 -18.95
N SER A 500 9.29 -18.80 -19.48
CA SER A 500 9.34 -17.49 -18.84
C SER A 500 9.00 -16.39 -19.84
N LYS A 501 8.40 -15.30 -19.39
CA LYS A 501 8.14 -14.11 -20.20
C LYS A 501 8.68 -12.88 -19.47
N GLN A 502 9.40 -12.04 -20.20
CA GLN A 502 9.86 -10.74 -19.70
C GLN A 502 8.81 -9.67 -20.00
N ALA A 503 8.57 -8.80 -19.03
CA ALA A 503 7.72 -7.63 -19.15
C ALA A 503 8.47 -6.53 -19.91
N LYS A 504 7.74 -5.76 -20.72
CA LYS A 504 8.23 -4.50 -21.28
C LYS A 504 8.23 -3.40 -20.22
N HIS A 505 7.22 -3.40 -19.35
CA HIS A 505 7.05 -2.45 -18.25
C HIS A 505 7.18 -3.17 -16.90
N GLY A 506 6.24 -4.05 -16.62
CA GLY A 506 6.12 -4.79 -15.37
C GLY A 506 4.78 -5.52 -15.32
N PHE A 507 4.80 -6.83 -15.11
CA PHE A 507 3.59 -7.61 -14.89
C PHE A 507 3.02 -7.30 -13.51
N ARG A 508 1.87 -6.62 -13.47
CA ARG A 508 1.17 -6.31 -12.22
C ARG A 508 0.60 -7.57 -11.58
N HIS A 509 0.91 -7.82 -10.31
CA HIS A 509 0.48 -9.04 -9.62
C HIS A 509 -1.05 -9.10 -9.46
N ASN A 510 -1.69 -7.96 -9.16
CA ASN A 510 -3.15 -7.78 -9.08
C ASN A 510 -3.85 -7.85 -10.46
N ALA A 511 -3.08 -8.02 -11.54
CA ALA A 511 -3.59 -8.07 -12.90
C ALA A 511 -2.99 -9.27 -13.65
N ILE A 512 -2.95 -10.41 -12.96
CA ILE A 512 -2.69 -11.74 -13.53
C ILE A 512 -3.92 -12.61 -13.26
N ALA A 513 -4.61 -13.04 -14.32
CA ALA A 513 -5.76 -13.94 -14.26
C ALA A 513 -5.48 -15.19 -15.09
N LEU A 514 -6.08 -16.32 -14.72
CA LEU A 514 -5.84 -17.62 -15.33
C LEU A 514 -7.17 -18.27 -15.71
N GLY A 515 -7.18 -19.11 -16.73
CA GLY A 515 -8.34 -19.93 -17.04
C GLY A 515 -8.38 -20.37 -18.49
N ASN A 516 -9.10 -21.46 -18.76
CA ASN A 516 -9.26 -22.00 -20.10
C ASN A 516 -7.92 -22.24 -20.85
N ASN A 517 -6.91 -22.77 -20.14
CA ASN A 517 -5.52 -22.91 -20.62
C ASN A 517 -4.85 -21.61 -21.08
N LYS A 518 -5.32 -20.45 -20.61
CA LYS A 518 -4.71 -19.14 -20.87
C LYS A 518 -4.24 -18.49 -19.57
N ILE A 519 -3.23 -17.65 -19.71
CA ILE A 519 -2.84 -16.64 -18.72
C ILE A 519 -3.07 -15.26 -19.32
N PHE A 520 -3.83 -14.44 -18.61
CA PHE A 520 -4.04 -13.04 -18.92
C PHE A 520 -3.17 -12.22 -17.98
N CYS A 521 -2.33 -11.35 -18.53
CA CYS A 521 -1.47 -10.50 -17.71
C CYS A 521 -1.37 -9.09 -18.28
N LEU A 522 -1.44 -8.13 -17.37
CA LEU A 522 -1.27 -6.72 -17.68
C LEU A 522 0.19 -6.31 -17.48
N ASP A 523 0.81 -5.87 -18.57
CA ASP A 523 2.15 -5.29 -18.60
C ASP A 523 2.05 -3.76 -18.58
N LYS A 524 1.98 -3.21 -17.35
CA LYS A 524 1.73 -1.80 -17.08
C LYS A 524 2.40 -1.37 -15.79
N MET A 525 2.94 -0.16 -15.76
CA MET A 525 3.36 0.52 -14.53
C MET A 525 2.52 1.77 -14.27
N SER A 526 2.58 2.32 -13.06
CA SER A 526 1.92 3.59 -12.76
C SER A 526 2.56 4.71 -13.59
N LYS A 527 1.78 5.74 -13.93
CA LYS A 527 2.30 6.92 -14.62
C LYS A 527 3.52 7.52 -13.92
N GLN A 528 3.48 7.65 -12.59
CA GLN A 528 4.60 8.15 -11.78
C GLN A 528 5.91 7.37 -12.03
N LYS A 529 5.80 6.05 -12.18
CA LYS A 529 6.95 5.15 -12.38
C LYS A 529 7.43 5.14 -13.82
N THR A 530 6.51 5.17 -14.78
CA THR A 530 6.84 5.32 -16.20
C THR A 530 7.55 6.67 -16.43
N ASP A 531 7.06 7.77 -15.84
CA ASP A 531 7.71 9.08 -15.89
C ASP A 531 9.09 9.08 -15.20
N TRP A 532 9.24 8.34 -14.10
CA TRP A 532 10.51 8.16 -13.39
C TRP A 532 11.54 7.35 -14.21
N LEU A 533 11.13 6.29 -14.90
CA LEU A 533 11.98 5.48 -15.78
C LEU A 533 12.32 6.22 -17.07
N LYS A 534 11.37 6.95 -17.64
CA LYS A 534 11.54 7.78 -18.84
C LYS A 534 12.62 8.84 -18.64
N ARG A 535 12.60 9.53 -17.49
CA ARG A 535 13.64 10.52 -17.12
C ARG A 535 15.06 9.95 -17.05
N ARG A 536 15.20 8.61 -16.93
CA ARG A 536 16.49 7.92 -16.88
C ARG A 536 16.83 7.17 -18.18
N GLY A 537 16.02 7.30 -19.23
CA GLY A 537 16.22 6.60 -20.51
C GLY A 537 16.05 5.08 -20.44
N ILE A 538 15.41 4.56 -19.38
CA ILE A 538 15.34 3.11 -19.09
C ILE A 538 14.17 2.43 -19.79
N VAL A 539 13.08 3.15 -20.02
CA VAL A 539 11.88 2.61 -20.67
C VAL A 539 11.51 3.48 -21.87
N ASN A 540 11.32 2.82 -23.00
CA ASN A 540 10.75 3.40 -24.22
C ASN A 540 9.26 3.73 -23.98
N PRO A 541 8.66 4.80 -24.53
CA PRO A 541 7.28 5.21 -24.26
C PRO A 541 6.27 4.30 -24.98
N GLU A 542 6.37 2.99 -24.81
CA GLU A 542 5.39 2.06 -25.35
C GLU A 542 4.10 2.09 -24.51
N ILE A 543 2.99 1.83 -25.19
CA ILE A 543 1.64 1.84 -24.64
C ILE A 543 1.48 0.59 -23.73
N PRO A 544 0.80 0.69 -22.55
CA PRO A 544 0.50 -0.48 -21.72
C PRO A 544 -0.17 -1.61 -22.52
N ILE A 545 0.14 -2.87 -22.18
CA ILE A 545 -0.32 -4.02 -22.97
C ILE A 545 -1.02 -5.05 -22.08
N LEU A 546 -2.20 -5.49 -22.49
CA LEU A 546 -2.87 -6.68 -21.98
C LEU A 546 -2.50 -7.87 -22.87
N TYR A 547 -1.88 -8.89 -22.30
CA TYR A 547 -1.56 -10.14 -23.00
C TYR A 547 -2.55 -11.25 -22.63
N ALA A 548 -2.88 -12.10 -23.61
CA ALA A 548 -3.29 -13.47 -23.37
C ALA A 548 -2.23 -14.41 -23.94
N CYS A 549 -1.67 -15.27 -23.10
CA CYS A 549 -0.72 -16.30 -23.52
C CYS A 549 -1.28 -17.69 -23.25
N ASP A 550 -0.90 -18.66 -24.08
CA ASP A 550 -1.13 -20.06 -23.80
C ASP A 550 -0.36 -20.46 -22.53
N LEU A 551 -1.08 -21.05 -21.58
CA LEU A 551 -0.57 -21.31 -20.25
C LEU A 551 0.56 -22.34 -20.24
N LYS A 552 0.57 -23.28 -21.19
CA LYS A 552 1.56 -24.37 -21.24
C LYS A 552 2.83 -24.00 -21.99
N THR A 553 2.71 -23.16 -23.02
CA THR A 553 3.81 -22.83 -23.95
C THR A 553 4.33 -21.41 -23.78
N GLY A 554 3.57 -20.51 -23.15
CA GLY A 554 3.91 -19.09 -23.03
C GLY A 554 3.73 -18.30 -24.32
N LYS A 555 3.27 -18.94 -25.40
CA LYS A 555 3.04 -18.28 -26.69
C LYS A 555 1.89 -17.28 -26.55
N THR A 556 2.12 -16.04 -26.97
CA THR A 556 1.06 -15.03 -27.05
C THR A 556 -0.02 -15.50 -28.03
N ILE A 557 -1.27 -15.57 -27.58
CA ILE A 557 -2.46 -15.84 -28.39
C ILE A 557 -2.93 -14.52 -29.01
N TRP A 558 -3.08 -13.50 -28.17
CA TRP A 558 -3.39 -12.14 -28.58
C TRP A 558 -2.81 -11.14 -27.57
N SER A 559 -2.70 -9.88 -28.00
CA SER A 559 -2.35 -8.75 -27.15
C SER A 559 -3.15 -7.53 -27.57
N ASN A 560 -3.54 -6.70 -26.61
CA ASN A 560 -4.26 -5.45 -26.84
C ASN A 560 -3.55 -4.30 -26.11
N ALA A 561 -3.33 -3.19 -26.80
CA ALA A 561 -2.74 -1.97 -26.25
C ALA A 561 -3.72 -0.77 -26.26
N ASP A 562 -4.90 -0.95 -26.85
CA ASP A 562 -5.87 0.13 -27.04
C ASP A 562 -6.63 0.39 -25.75
N GLY A 563 -6.44 1.58 -25.19
CA GLY A 563 -7.21 2.05 -24.04
C GLY A 563 -6.95 1.30 -22.74
N ILE A 564 -5.81 0.62 -22.61
CA ILE A 564 -5.44 -0.12 -21.40
C ILE A 564 -5.20 0.84 -20.22
N PHE A 565 -5.90 0.62 -19.10
CA PHE A 565 -5.89 1.51 -17.93
C PHE A 565 -5.82 0.79 -16.58
N GLY A 566 -6.30 -0.45 -16.52
CA GLY A 566 -6.70 -1.15 -15.32
C GLY A 566 -5.57 -1.38 -14.32
N THR A 567 -5.98 -1.70 -13.11
CA THR A 567 -5.09 -2.20 -12.05
C THR A 567 -5.52 -3.58 -11.55
N TRP A 568 -6.60 -4.10 -12.13
CA TRP A 568 -7.24 -5.37 -11.78
C TRP A 568 -7.66 -6.14 -13.03
N LEU A 569 -7.41 -7.45 -13.04
CA LEU A 569 -7.99 -8.36 -14.03
C LEU A 569 -8.84 -9.44 -13.36
N SER A 570 -9.95 -9.80 -14.01
CA SER A 570 -10.73 -10.99 -13.68
C SER A 570 -11.12 -11.72 -14.95
N TYR A 571 -11.24 -13.05 -14.88
CA TYR A 571 -11.62 -13.86 -16.03
C TYR A 571 -12.82 -14.75 -15.68
N SER A 572 -13.87 -14.68 -16.51
CA SER A 572 -15.01 -15.59 -16.47
C SER A 572 -14.72 -16.82 -17.33
N LEU A 573 -14.58 -17.98 -16.69
CA LEU A 573 -14.43 -19.25 -17.39
C LEU A 573 -15.70 -19.65 -18.15
N GLU A 574 -16.87 -19.36 -17.58
CA GLU A 574 -18.17 -19.71 -18.13
C GLU A 574 -18.45 -19.00 -19.47
N HIS A 575 -18.01 -17.74 -19.57
CA HIS A 575 -18.33 -16.88 -20.72
C HIS A 575 -17.12 -16.57 -21.60
N ASP A 576 -15.92 -17.03 -21.23
CA ASP A 576 -14.65 -16.65 -21.86
C ASP A 576 -14.53 -15.12 -22.01
N VAL A 577 -14.75 -14.39 -20.91
CA VAL A 577 -14.68 -12.92 -20.86
C VAL A 577 -13.62 -12.47 -19.83
N VAL A 578 -12.75 -11.56 -20.23
CA VAL A 578 -11.77 -10.89 -19.37
C VAL A 578 -12.31 -9.51 -19.01
N ILE A 579 -12.35 -9.19 -17.73
CA ILE A 579 -12.70 -7.87 -17.22
C ILE A 579 -11.43 -7.16 -16.74
N GLU A 580 -11.15 -6.02 -17.37
CA GLU A 580 -10.17 -5.04 -16.90
C GLU A 580 -10.90 -3.95 -16.11
N ALA A 581 -10.49 -3.72 -14.86
CA ALA A 581 -11.10 -2.73 -13.99
C ALA A 581 -10.04 -1.95 -13.22
N THR A 582 -10.46 -0.84 -12.62
CA THR A 582 -9.66 -0.16 -11.60
C THR A 582 -10.03 -0.66 -10.21
N ARG A 583 -9.10 -0.49 -9.27
CA ARG A 583 -9.30 -0.83 -7.86
C ARG A 583 -9.08 0.40 -6.98
N PRO A 584 -10.04 1.35 -6.94
CA PRO A 584 -9.96 2.50 -6.05
C PRO A 584 -10.22 2.03 -4.61
N SER A 585 -9.17 1.72 -3.86
CA SER A 585 -9.25 1.37 -2.44
C SER A 585 -8.23 2.16 -1.65
N GLY A 586 -8.60 2.64 -0.46
CA GLY A 586 -7.68 3.32 0.47
C GLY A 586 -6.56 2.41 1.00
N ASP A 587 -6.64 1.10 0.75
CA ASP A 587 -5.61 0.13 1.11
C ASP A 587 -4.78 -0.38 -0.08
N SER A 588 -4.92 0.22 -1.27
CA SER A 588 -4.09 -0.12 -2.44
C SER A 588 -2.64 0.35 -2.22
N ALA A 589 -1.70 -0.30 -2.90
CA ALA A 589 -0.33 0.22 -2.94
C ALA A 589 -0.31 1.58 -3.68
N GLU A 590 0.66 2.44 -3.34
CA GLU A 590 0.79 3.77 -3.99
C GLU A 590 0.99 3.64 -5.51
N ASP A 591 1.63 2.55 -5.95
CA ASP A 591 1.85 2.25 -7.36
C ASP A 591 0.63 1.64 -8.09
N GLU A 592 -0.46 1.39 -7.38
CA GLU A 592 -1.77 0.98 -7.91
C GLU A 592 -2.78 2.14 -7.96
N TYR A 593 -2.43 3.28 -7.37
CA TYR A 593 -3.34 4.40 -7.24
C TYR A 593 -3.24 5.33 -8.46
N GLU A 594 -4.27 5.33 -9.31
CA GLU A 594 -4.34 6.18 -10.51
C GLU A 594 -5.74 6.79 -10.69
N PRO A 595 -6.01 7.97 -10.07
CA PRO A 595 -7.33 8.57 -9.99
C PRO A 595 -8.00 8.82 -11.35
N SER A 596 -7.21 9.11 -12.38
CA SER A 596 -7.71 9.39 -13.74
C SER A 596 -8.40 8.19 -14.41
N TYR A 597 -8.28 7.00 -13.83
CA TYR A 597 -8.88 5.77 -14.34
C TYR A 597 -10.03 5.25 -13.46
N PHE A 598 -10.34 5.91 -12.35
CA PHE A 598 -11.41 5.47 -11.46
C PHE A 598 -12.77 5.46 -12.16
N GLY A 599 -13.55 4.41 -11.90
CA GLY A 599 -14.87 4.20 -12.51
C GLY A 599 -14.83 3.53 -13.88
N LYS A 600 -13.63 3.24 -14.42
CA LYS A 600 -13.48 2.57 -15.71
C LYS A 600 -13.53 1.05 -15.58
N ILE A 601 -14.23 0.40 -16.52
CA ILE A 601 -14.30 -1.05 -16.68
C ILE A 601 -14.36 -1.38 -18.18
N THR A 602 -13.59 -2.36 -18.62
CA THR A 602 -13.65 -2.89 -20.00
C THR A 602 -13.82 -4.39 -19.98
N ALA A 603 -14.70 -4.90 -20.83
CA ALA A 603 -14.82 -6.32 -21.09
C ALA A 603 -14.18 -6.68 -22.44
N TYR A 604 -13.36 -7.72 -22.42
CA TYR A 604 -12.73 -8.31 -23.59
C TYR A 604 -13.18 -9.75 -23.75
N ARG A 605 -13.37 -10.18 -24.99
CA ARG A 605 -13.51 -11.60 -25.28
C ARG A 605 -12.17 -12.30 -25.08
N GLY A 606 -12.16 -13.33 -24.24
CA GLY A 606 -10.95 -14.06 -23.85
C GLY A 606 -10.29 -14.84 -24.99
N SER A 607 -11.03 -15.18 -26.05
CA SER A 607 -10.51 -15.92 -27.21
C SER A 607 -9.61 -15.08 -28.12
N ASP A 608 -9.94 -13.81 -28.34
CA ASP A 608 -9.33 -12.96 -29.39
C ASP A 608 -8.97 -11.53 -28.93
N GLY A 609 -9.32 -11.14 -27.70
CA GLY A 609 -9.02 -9.82 -27.16
C GLY A 609 -9.92 -8.71 -27.70
N LYS A 610 -11.01 -9.03 -28.40
CA LYS A 610 -11.98 -8.05 -28.90
C LYS A 610 -12.70 -7.37 -27.73
N VAL A 611 -12.70 -6.03 -27.71
CA VAL A 611 -13.51 -5.24 -26.78
C VAL A 611 -14.99 -5.52 -27.03
N LEU A 612 -15.69 -5.97 -25.98
CA LEU A 612 -17.14 -6.17 -25.99
C LEU A 612 -17.85 -4.85 -25.64
N TRP A 613 -17.39 -4.18 -24.59
CA TRP A 613 -17.88 -2.88 -24.15
C TRP A 613 -16.84 -2.20 -23.24
N PHE A 614 -16.96 -0.86 -23.15
CA PHE A 614 -16.19 0.01 -22.28
C PHE A 614 -17.17 0.87 -21.47
N HIS A 615 -16.88 1.03 -20.18
CA HIS A 615 -17.70 1.77 -19.23
C HIS A 615 -16.83 2.78 -18.48
N ASP A 616 -17.25 4.06 -18.41
CA ASP A 616 -16.55 5.15 -17.71
C ASP A 616 -17.52 5.91 -16.80
N GLN A 617 -17.70 5.43 -15.56
CA GLN A 617 -18.56 6.10 -14.58
C GLN A 617 -17.78 7.14 -13.78
N LYS A 618 -17.77 8.39 -14.28
CA LYS A 618 -17.22 9.54 -13.54
C LYS A 618 -18.01 9.87 -12.26
N GLU A 619 -19.30 9.57 -12.22
CA GLU A 619 -20.16 9.77 -11.04
C GLU A 619 -20.42 8.43 -10.32
N GLY A 620 -19.97 8.29 -9.07
CA GLY A 620 -20.25 7.10 -8.25
C GLY A 620 -19.42 5.85 -8.60
N ALA A 621 -18.15 6.06 -8.94
CA ALA A 621 -17.14 5.15 -9.53
C ALA A 621 -16.83 3.79 -8.87
N TYR A 622 -17.64 3.27 -7.95
CA TYR A 622 -17.37 2.07 -7.12
C TYR A 622 -16.06 2.12 -6.28
N TYR A 623 -15.92 1.19 -5.33
CA TYR A 623 -14.79 1.11 -4.39
C TYR A 623 -14.32 -0.33 -4.22
N GLY A 624 -13.07 -0.62 -4.56
CA GLY A 624 -12.50 -1.98 -4.53
C GLY A 624 -12.67 -2.78 -5.83
N PRO A 625 -12.27 -4.07 -5.86
CA PRO A 625 -12.31 -4.90 -7.06
C PRO A 625 -13.72 -5.32 -7.45
N VAL A 626 -13.97 -5.50 -8.73
CA VAL A 626 -15.25 -6.04 -9.24
C VAL A 626 -15.36 -7.55 -9.00
N ILE A 627 -16.57 -8.04 -8.83
CA ILE A 627 -16.90 -9.46 -8.66
C ILE A 627 -17.59 -9.94 -9.93
N LEU A 628 -17.10 -11.02 -10.55
CA LEU A 628 -17.89 -11.67 -11.62
C LEU A 628 -18.76 -12.76 -10.98
N TYR A 629 -20.04 -12.74 -11.30
CA TYR A 629 -21.02 -13.70 -10.83
C TYR A 629 -21.99 -14.00 -11.97
N ARG A 630 -21.88 -15.20 -12.55
CA ARG A 630 -22.64 -15.60 -13.75
C ARG A 630 -22.44 -14.57 -14.87
N ASP A 631 -23.54 -14.02 -15.37
CA ASP A 631 -23.60 -12.98 -16.40
C ASP A 631 -23.45 -11.55 -15.84
N MET A 632 -23.06 -11.38 -14.58
CA MET A 632 -22.94 -10.08 -13.92
C MET A 632 -21.51 -9.71 -13.55
N VAL A 633 -21.17 -8.44 -13.76
CA VAL A 633 -20.03 -7.73 -13.16
C VAL A 633 -20.58 -6.85 -12.04
N ILE A 634 -20.40 -7.28 -10.80
CA ILE A 634 -20.87 -6.60 -9.60
C ILE A 634 -19.77 -5.67 -9.10
N THR A 635 -20.07 -4.36 -9.03
CA THR A 635 -19.17 -3.38 -8.45
C THR A 635 -19.16 -3.47 -6.92
N GLN A 636 -18.38 -2.66 -6.21
CA GLN A 636 -18.34 -2.72 -4.74
C GLN A 636 -18.58 -1.35 -4.10
N SER A 637 -19.29 -1.35 -2.98
CA SER A 637 -19.48 -0.18 -2.10
C SER A 637 -18.44 -0.20 -0.97
N GLY A 638 -17.79 0.93 -0.69
CA GLY A 638 -16.78 1.04 0.36
C GLY A 638 -17.35 0.83 1.77
N GLY A 639 -16.54 0.24 2.67
CA GLY A 639 -16.93 -0.09 4.04
C GLY A 639 -16.31 0.87 5.05
N GLY A 640 -17.06 1.88 5.47
CA GLY A 640 -16.67 2.82 6.52
C GLY A 640 -17.91 3.30 7.27
N SER A 641 -17.84 3.36 8.60
CA SER A 641 -18.96 3.75 9.47
C SER A 641 -19.37 5.23 9.36
N ASN A 642 -18.98 5.94 8.30
CA ASN A 642 -19.04 7.40 8.22
C ASN A 642 -19.06 8.00 6.80
N SER A 643 -19.28 7.23 5.72
CA SER A 643 -18.82 7.67 4.39
C SER A 643 -19.87 7.46 3.30
N GLY A 644 -20.14 8.52 2.54
CA GLY A 644 -20.87 8.47 1.28
C GLY A 644 -20.08 7.74 0.21
N TYR A 645 -20.00 6.41 0.30
CA TYR A 645 -19.48 5.57 -0.78
C TYR A 645 -20.57 5.27 -1.81
N PRO A 646 -20.21 5.03 -3.09
CA PRO A 646 -21.19 4.73 -4.13
C PRO A 646 -21.98 3.44 -3.85
N ILE A 647 -23.27 3.46 -4.21
CA ILE A 647 -24.16 2.29 -4.17
C ILE A 647 -23.63 1.25 -5.17
N THR A 648 -23.57 -0.02 -4.75
CA THR A 648 -23.15 -1.10 -5.64
C THR A 648 -24.14 -1.25 -6.78
N LYS A 649 -23.63 -1.49 -7.99
CA LYS A 649 -24.42 -1.79 -9.19
C LYS A 649 -23.91 -3.09 -9.81
N ALA A 650 -24.78 -3.79 -10.53
CA ALA A 650 -24.39 -4.89 -11.41
C ALA A 650 -24.50 -4.47 -12.88
N LEU A 651 -23.53 -4.88 -13.69
CA LEU A 651 -23.50 -4.72 -15.14
C LEU A 651 -23.58 -6.09 -15.80
N ASN A 652 -24.29 -6.21 -16.92
CA ASN A 652 -24.27 -7.43 -17.71
C ASN A 652 -22.89 -7.61 -18.35
N ILE A 653 -22.31 -8.81 -18.24
CA ILE A 653 -20.94 -9.11 -18.68
C ILE A 653 -20.76 -8.99 -20.21
N PHE A 654 -21.83 -9.09 -20.99
CA PHE A 654 -21.80 -9.03 -22.46
C PHE A 654 -22.11 -7.64 -23.01
N THR A 655 -22.94 -6.84 -22.34
CA THR A 655 -23.41 -5.54 -22.86
C THR A 655 -22.91 -4.33 -22.06
N GLY A 656 -22.51 -4.52 -20.81
CA GLY A 656 -22.18 -3.43 -19.90
C GLY A 656 -23.41 -2.67 -19.38
N GLU A 657 -24.64 -3.09 -19.74
CA GLU A 657 -25.87 -2.46 -19.27
C GLU A 657 -26.18 -2.83 -17.81
N HIS A 658 -26.89 -1.94 -17.11
CA HIS A 658 -27.29 -2.18 -15.72
C HIS A 658 -28.26 -3.37 -15.62
N VAL A 659 -27.90 -4.34 -14.77
CA VAL A 659 -28.79 -5.45 -14.42
C VAL A 659 -29.92 -4.91 -13.55
N THR A 660 -31.14 -5.38 -13.80
CA THR A 660 -32.35 -4.98 -13.07
C THR A 660 -32.94 -6.14 -12.28
N ARG A 661 -33.82 -5.83 -11.33
CA ARG A 661 -34.61 -6.77 -10.53
C ARG A 661 -36.01 -6.22 -10.29
N THR A 662 -36.95 -7.09 -9.94
CA THR A 662 -38.30 -6.68 -9.55
C THR A 662 -38.32 -6.19 -8.09
N HIS A 663 -38.86 -5.00 -7.85
CA HIS A 663 -39.04 -4.47 -6.50
C HIS A 663 -40.03 -5.34 -5.72
N PRO A 664 -39.68 -5.88 -4.53
CA PRO A 664 -40.50 -6.89 -3.85
C PRO A 664 -41.88 -6.37 -3.43
N LEU A 665 -41.95 -5.09 -3.03
CA LEU A 665 -43.18 -4.45 -2.54
C LEU A 665 -44.09 -3.86 -3.65
N THR A 666 -43.52 -3.21 -4.67
CA THR A 666 -44.28 -2.49 -5.72
C THR A 666 -44.40 -3.27 -7.03
N LYS A 667 -43.56 -4.29 -7.23
CA LYS A 667 -43.40 -5.07 -8.47
C LYS A 667 -42.87 -4.28 -9.68
N GLU A 668 -42.40 -3.05 -9.49
CA GLU A 668 -41.72 -2.27 -10.53
C GLU A 668 -40.32 -2.81 -10.84
N THR A 669 -39.82 -2.59 -12.06
CA THR A 669 -38.43 -2.91 -12.41
C THR A 669 -37.48 -1.85 -11.84
N ILE A 670 -36.53 -2.28 -11.02
CA ILE A 670 -35.51 -1.42 -10.40
C ILE A 670 -34.10 -1.92 -10.72
N PRO A 671 -33.06 -1.09 -10.64
CA PRO A 671 -31.67 -1.56 -10.75
C PRO A 671 -31.33 -2.59 -9.67
N TRP A 672 -30.51 -3.59 -10.02
CA TRP A 672 -29.92 -4.51 -9.05
C TRP A 672 -28.80 -3.79 -8.28
N GLN A 673 -29.02 -3.62 -6.98
CA GLN A 673 -28.15 -2.85 -6.10
C GLN A 673 -28.12 -3.44 -4.71
N TRP A 674 -27.00 -3.25 -4.01
CA TRP A 674 -26.89 -3.51 -2.58
C TRP A 674 -25.98 -2.46 -1.94
N LEU A 675 -26.10 -2.32 -0.62
CA LEU A 675 -25.32 -1.36 0.15
C LEU A 675 -24.76 -2.01 1.41
N ARG A 676 -23.50 -1.71 1.72
CA ARG A 676 -22.86 -2.19 2.93
C ARG A 676 -22.98 -1.18 4.07
N PHE A 677 -23.44 -1.64 5.23
CA PHE A 677 -23.63 -0.76 6.40
C PHE A 677 -22.52 -0.84 7.47
N LYS A 678 -21.71 -1.91 7.51
CA LYS A 678 -20.67 -2.11 8.56
C LYS A 678 -19.47 -2.95 8.13
N GLY A 679 -18.27 -2.59 8.63
CA GLY A 679 -17.02 -3.34 8.53
C GLY A 679 -16.02 -2.82 7.48
N CYS A 680 -14.76 -3.23 7.58
CA CYS A 680 -13.63 -2.78 6.75
C CYS A 680 -13.43 -3.61 5.48
N ASN A 681 -13.38 -2.95 4.31
CA ASN A 681 -12.87 -3.42 3.00
C ASN A 681 -13.66 -4.55 2.29
N SER A 682 -13.29 -4.80 1.03
CA SER A 682 -14.01 -5.51 -0.04
C SER A 682 -14.84 -6.77 0.28
N ALA A 683 -15.90 -6.97 -0.52
CA ALA A 683 -16.72 -8.18 -0.57
C ALA A 683 -15.96 -9.32 -1.24
N ILE A 684 -16.21 -10.54 -0.78
CA ILE A 684 -15.72 -11.79 -1.35
C ILE A 684 -16.93 -12.65 -1.72
N ALA A 685 -16.85 -13.43 -2.79
CA ALA A 685 -17.99 -14.20 -3.25
C ALA A 685 -17.60 -15.62 -3.70
N SER A 686 -18.53 -16.53 -3.45
CA SER A 686 -18.63 -17.90 -3.94
C SER A 686 -19.93 -18.04 -4.73
N ALA A 687 -20.12 -19.21 -5.33
CA ALA A 687 -21.19 -19.52 -6.27
C ALA A 687 -22.57 -19.08 -5.82
N ASN A 688 -22.78 -19.21 -4.51
CA ASN A 688 -24.06 -19.04 -3.87
C ASN A 688 -23.98 -18.02 -2.74
N LEU A 689 -22.78 -17.59 -2.35
CA LEU A 689 -22.57 -16.83 -1.12
C LEU A 689 -21.59 -15.68 -1.34
N MET A 690 -22.00 -14.45 -1.07
CA MET A 690 -21.11 -13.31 -0.88
C MET A 690 -20.95 -13.04 0.61
N ALA A 691 -19.73 -12.77 1.05
CA ALA A 691 -19.39 -12.40 2.41
C ALA A 691 -18.50 -11.16 2.41
N PHE A 692 -18.23 -10.59 3.58
CA PHE A 692 -17.46 -9.35 3.70
C PHE A 692 -16.23 -9.50 4.57
N ARG A 693 -15.18 -8.77 4.23
CA ARG A 693 -14.00 -8.59 5.08
C ARG A 693 -14.39 -7.78 6.33
N SER A 694 -13.91 -8.17 7.52
CA SER A 694 -14.20 -7.59 8.86
C SER A 694 -15.24 -8.32 9.73
N GLY A 695 -15.13 -8.12 11.04
CA GLY A 695 -15.74 -8.91 12.12
C GLY A 695 -17.26 -8.75 12.31
N SER A 696 -18.01 -8.59 11.23
CA SER A 696 -19.46 -8.38 11.23
C SER A 696 -20.22 -9.54 10.58
N ALA A 697 -19.76 -10.80 10.66
CA ALA A 697 -20.38 -12.01 10.09
C ALA A 697 -21.56 -11.83 9.15
N SER A 698 -21.26 -11.23 8.03
CA SER A 698 -22.25 -10.76 7.10
C SER A 698 -22.14 -11.65 5.87
N PHE A 699 -23.25 -12.25 5.48
CA PHE A 699 -23.30 -13.07 4.28
C PHE A 699 -24.58 -12.79 3.49
N ILE A 700 -24.50 -12.96 2.19
CA ILE A 700 -25.55 -12.77 1.20
C ILE A 700 -25.63 -14.07 0.40
N ASP A 701 -26.80 -14.68 0.39
CA ASP A 701 -27.17 -15.70 -0.56
C ASP A 701 -27.35 -15.04 -1.94
N LEU A 702 -26.38 -15.22 -2.84
CA LEU A 702 -26.41 -14.67 -4.19
C LEU A 702 -27.44 -15.36 -5.10
N THR A 703 -27.96 -16.52 -4.72
CA THR A 703 -29.02 -17.19 -5.49
C THR A 703 -30.37 -16.53 -5.27
N LYS A 704 -30.59 -15.98 -4.08
CA LYS A 704 -31.82 -15.27 -3.69
C LYS A 704 -31.65 -13.76 -3.65
N GLY A 705 -30.40 -13.27 -3.71
CA GLY A 705 -30.06 -11.87 -3.62
C GLY A 705 -30.40 -11.26 -2.27
N GLN A 706 -30.25 -12.02 -1.18
CA GLN A 706 -30.66 -11.63 0.18
C GLN A 706 -29.61 -12.05 1.21
N GLY A 707 -29.52 -11.38 2.37
CA GLY A 707 -28.48 -11.70 3.35
C GLY A 707 -28.66 -11.05 4.70
N THR A 708 -27.96 -11.57 5.71
CA THR A 708 -28.03 -11.08 7.10
C THR A 708 -26.85 -10.18 7.43
N SER A 709 -27.12 -8.96 7.92
CA SER A 709 -26.13 -8.01 8.42
C SER A 709 -25.68 -8.35 9.83
N SER A 710 -24.56 -9.07 9.94
CA SER A 710 -23.91 -9.41 11.23
C SER A 710 -24.69 -10.43 12.06
N LEU A 711 -24.30 -11.70 11.95
CA LEU A 711 -24.55 -12.68 13.00
C LEU A 711 -23.71 -12.31 14.22
N GLY A 712 -24.37 -11.81 15.26
CA GLY A 712 -23.74 -11.59 16.55
C GLY A 712 -23.00 -12.84 17.03
N GLY A 713 -21.67 -12.77 17.10
CA GLY A 713 -20.82 -13.89 17.48
C GLY A 713 -19.77 -14.32 16.46
N PHE A 714 -19.90 -13.91 15.20
CA PHE A 714 -19.01 -14.36 14.14
C PHE A 714 -18.15 -13.17 13.68
N ARG A 715 -16.85 -13.25 13.96
CA ARG A 715 -15.91 -12.16 13.65
C ARG A 715 -14.90 -12.66 12.63
N ALA A 716 -15.18 -12.51 11.34
CA ALA A 716 -14.20 -12.85 10.32
C ALA A 716 -12.97 -11.91 10.40
N GLY A 717 -11.77 -12.48 10.31
CA GLY A 717 -10.52 -11.70 10.28
C GLY A 717 -10.44 -10.77 9.07
N CYS A 718 -9.59 -9.74 9.14
CA CYS A 718 -9.37 -8.76 8.06
C CYS A 718 -8.65 -9.32 6.83
N THR A 719 -8.66 -10.64 6.60
CA THR A 719 -7.91 -11.33 5.54
C THR A 719 -8.68 -12.56 5.12
N SER A 720 -9.16 -12.57 3.88
CA SER A 720 -9.72 -13.78 3.29
C SER A 720 -9.20 -13.91 1.87
N ASN A 721 -8.63 -15.08 1.55
CA ASN A 721 -8.80 -15.65 0.22
C ASN A 721 -10.17 -16.32 0.21
N LEU A 722 -11.13 -15.72 -0.50
CA LEU A 722 -12.20 -16.46 -1.17
C LEU A 722 -12.27 -15.95 -2.62
N ILE A 723 -11.50 -16.62 -3.45
CA ILE A 723 -11.78 -16.85 -4.88
C ILE A 723 -12.90 -17.92 -4.89
N PRO A 724 -13.76 -18.06 -5.90
CA PRO A 724 -14.69 -17.14 -6.53
C PRO A 724 -16.12 -17.70 -6.59
N ALA A 725 -17.05 -16.89 -7.09
CA ALA A 725 -18.40 -17.33 -7.38
C ALA A 725 -18.53 -18.17 -8.65
N ASN A 726 -18.41 -19.49 -8.52
CA ASN A 726 -18.67 -20.48 -9.59
C ASN A 726 -17.95 -20.16 -10.92
N GLY A 727 -16.62 -20.19 -10.92
CA GLY A 727 -15.82 -20.22 -12.17
C GLY A 727 -15.09 -18.94 -12.56
N VAL A 728 -14.70 -18.09 -11.61
CA VAL A 728 -14.09 -16.79 -11.93
C VAL A 728 -12.73 -16.65 -11.26
N LEU A 729 -11.63 -16.84 -11.98
CA LEU A 729 -10.32 -16.46 -11.46
C LEU A 729 -10.20 -14.93 -11.49
N SER A 730 -10.58 -14.29 -10.39
CA SER A 730 -10.14 -12.93 -10.11
C SER A 730 -8.66 -12.97 -9.73
N ALA A 731 -7.89 -11.98 -10.19
CA ALA A 731 -6.56 -11.77 -9.64
C ALA A 731 -6.66 -11.68 -8.10
N PRO A 732 -5.66 -12.17 -7.34
CA PRO A 732 -5.69 -12.11 -5.88
C PRO A 732 -5.73 -10.67 -5.39
N ASP A 733 -6.56 -10.32 -4.40
CA ASP A 733 -6.68 -8.95 -3.86
C ASP A 733 -5.54 -8.56 -2.90
N TYR A 734 -4.50 -7.82 -3.34
CA TYR A 734 -3.47 -7.30 -2.41
C TYR A 734 -3.96 -6.05 -1.68
N THR A 735 -4.24 -6.20 -0.40
CA THR A 735 -4.73 -5.14 0.47
C THR A 735 -3.67 -4.84 1.53
N ARG A 736 -3.36 -3.56 1.81
CA ARG A 736 -2.78 -3.18 3.10
C ARG A 736 -3.76 -3.66 4.16
N THR A 737 -3.38 -4.69 4.92
CA THR A 737 -4.28 -5.30 5.90
C THR A 737 -4.53 -4.35 7.06
N CYS A 738 -5.81 -4.14 7.37
CA CYS A 738 -6.25 -3.32 8.48
C CYS A 738 -5.61 -3.81 9.80
N THR A 739 -5.08 -2.90 10.63
CA THR A 739 -4.48 -3.17 11.95
C THR A 739 -5.49 -3.55 13.04
N CYS A 740 -6.63 -4.13 12.67
CA CYS A 740 -7.58 -4.56 13.67
C CYS A 740 -7.08 -5.86 14.33
N SER A 741 -6.93 -5.80 15.65
CA SER A 741 -6.59 -6.91 16.57
C SER A 741 -7.54 -8.13 16.51
N TYR A 742 -8.55 -8.11 15.62
CA TYR A 742 -9.55 -9.16 15.44
C TYR A 742 -9.02 -10.43 14.75
N GLN A 743 -7.82 -10.41 14.13
CA GLN A 743 -7.27 -11.56 13.41
C GLN A 743 -7.03 -12.81 14.29
N ASN A 744 -6.74 -12.63 15.59
CA ASN A 744 -6.57 -13.75 16.53
C ASN A 744 -7.88 -14.18 17.21
N GLN A 745 -8.96 -13.39 17.10
CA GLN A 745 -10.25 -13.68 17.73
C GLN A 745 -11.24 -14.37 16.79
N ALA A 746 -11.00 -14.32 15.47
CA ALA A 746 -11.86 -14.92 14.45
C ALA A 746 -11.97 -16.45 14.53
N SER A 747 -11.16 -17.10 15.36
CA SER A 747 -11.03 -18.56 15.40
C SER A 747 -11.56 -19.20 16.68
N LEU A 748 -12.15 -18.45 17.62
CA LEU A 748 -12.68 -19.04 18.85
C LEU A 748 -14.12 -18.60 19.14
N ALA A 749 -15.00 -19.59 19.05
CA ALA A 749 -16.36 -19.68 19.58
C ALA A 749 -17.49 -18.97 18.81
N MET A 750 -18.45 -19.80 18.38
CA MET A 750 -19.83 -19.40 18.05
C MET A 750 -20.52 -18.93 19.34
N ILE A 751 -20.38 -17.66 19.72
CA ILE A 751 -21.16 -17.09 20.82
C ILE A 751 -22.33 -16.31 20.21
N HIS A 752 -23.52 -16.90 20.20
CA HIS A 752 -24.74 -16.22 19.75
C HIS A 752 -24.98 -14.96 20.61
N THR A 753 -24.91 -13.78 20.00
CA THR A 753 -25.24 -12.49 20.65
C THR A 753 -26.47 -11.86 19.98
N PRO A 754 -27.70 -12.21 20.42
CA PRO A 754 -28.93 -11.77 19.77
C PRO A 754 -29.11 -10.24 19.79
N GLU A 755 -28.43 -9.50 20.67
CA GLU A 755 -28.49 -8.02 20.68
C GLU A 755 -27.69 -7.36 19.55
N GLY A 756 -26.87 -8.13 18.83
CA GLY A 756 -26.04 -7.69 17.71
C GLY A 756 -26.39 -8.34 16.37
N GLU A 757 -27.47 -9.11 16.31
CA GLU A 757 -27.98 -9.74 15.09
C GLU A 757 -28.76 -8.71 14.26
N ALA A 758 -28.50 -8.60 12.96
CA ALA A 758 -29.36 -7.89 12.02
C ALA A 758 -29.48 -8.66 10.69
N TRP A 759 -30.65 -8.54 10.05
CA TRP A 759 -31.06 -9.47 8.99
C TRP A 759 -31.11 -8.85 7.59
N SER A 760 -30.62 -7.62 7.39
CA SER A 760 -30.76 -6.93 6.10
C SER A 760 -29.49 -6.44 5.45
N PHE A 761 -29.29 -6.89 4.21
CA PHE A 761 -28.25 -6.44 3.28
C PHE A 761 -28.78 -5.74 2.02
N ASP A 762 -30.06 -5.90 1.71
CA ASP A 762 -30.64 -5.36 0.48
C ASP A 762 -30.85 -3.85 0.54
N TYR A 763 -30.56 -3.19 -0.58
CA TYR A 763 -30.91 -1.79 -0.80
C TYR A 763 -31.98 -1.69 -1.88
N TYR A 764 -33.11 -1.09 -1.53
CA TYR A 764 -34.17 -0.74 -2.48
C TYR A 764 -34.14 0.78 -2.67
N PRO A 765 -33.95 1.27 -3.91
CA PRO A 765 -33.97 2.69 -4.19
C PRO A 765 -35.26 3.32 -3.70
N ASN A 766 -35.17 4.56 -3.22
CA ASN A 766 -36.38 5.31 -2.92
C ASN A 766 -37.19 5.53 -4.19
N VAL A 767 -38.51 5.58 -4.01
CA VAL A 767 -39.44 5.88 -5.10
C VAL A 767 -39.48 7.39 -5.34
N GLY A 768 -39.57 7.82 -6.60
CA GLY A 768 -39.65 9.25 -6.95
C GLY A 768 -40.97 9.92 -6.56
N LYS A 769 -41.98 9.11 -6.22
CA LYS A 769 -43.33 9.52 -5.77
C LYS A 769 -43.89 8.45 -4.86
N ALA A 770 -44.93 8.76 -4.09
CA ALA A 770 -45.59 7.76 -3.26
C ALA A 770 -46.14 6.61 -4.12
N THR A 771 -45.68 5.37 -3.88
CA THR A 771 -46.01 4.20 -4.72
C THR A 771 -46.78 3.16 -3.92
N PRO A 772 -47.92 2.64 -4.46
CA PRO A 772 -48.71 1.60 -3.80
C PRO A 772 -47.92 0.34 -3.46
N ILE A 773 -48.23 -0.25 -2.30
CA ILE A 773 -47.70 -1.55 -1.89
C ILE A 773 -48.64 -2.66 -2.38
N MET A 774 -48.06 -3.67 -3.04
CA MET A 774 -48.76 -4.86 -3.52
C MET A 774 -48.64 -6.01 -2.53
N HIS A 775 -47.50 -6.16 -1.85
CA HIS A 775 -47.27 -7.22 -0.87
C HIS A 775 -46.18 -6.81 0.11
N VAL A 776 -46.48 -6.80 1.41
CA VAL A 776 -45.50 -6.54 2.47
C VAL A 776 -45.79 -7.36 3.71
N GLY A 777 -44.74 -7.83 4.39
CA GLY A 777 -44.80 -8.24 5.78
C GLY A 777 -44.16 -7.18 6.67
N LEU A 778 -44.74 -6.88 7.82
CA LEU A 778 -44.12 -6.07 8.87
C LEU A 778 -43.87 -6.98 10.07
N ASN A 779 -42.61 -7.10 10.49
CA ASN A 779 -42.19 -7.84 11.66
C ASN A 779 -41.85 -6.86 12.78
N LEU A 780 -42.65 -6.87 13.84
CA LEU A 780 -42.56 -5.91 14.93
C LEU A 780 -41.46 -6.34 15.90
N GLY A 781 -40.45 -5.49 16.08
CA GLY A 781 -39.35 -5.72 17.02
C GLY A 781 -38.26 -6.68 16.53
N ALA A 782 -38.32 -7.16 15.28
CA ALA A 782 -37.24 -7.93 14.67
C ALA A 782 -36.09 -7.05 14.18
N PRO A 783 -34.85 -7.56 14.15
CA PRO A 783 -33.72 -6.80 13.64
C PRO A 783 -33.47 -7.04 12.15
N GLY A 784 -33.81 -6.08 11.30
CA GLY A 784 -33.64 -6.14 9.85
C GLY A 784 -34.78 -6.81 9.09
N ASN A 785 -34.92 -6.45 7.81
CA ASN A 785 -35.82 -7.09 6.85
C ASN A 785 -35.34 -8.51 6.49
N ARG A 786 -36.26 -9.43 6.23
CA ARG A 786 -36.00 -10.81 5.82
C ARG A 786 -37.02 -11.26 4.79
N PHE A 787 -36.61 -12.06 3.81
CA PHE A 787 -37.56 -12.74 2.93
C PHE A 787 -38.12 -14.01 3.57
N GLY A 788 -39.44 -14.16 3.52
CA GLY A 788 -40.11 -15.43 3.77
C GLY A 788 -39.89 -16.42 2.62
N GLU A 789 -40.15 -17.71 2.86
CA GLU A 789 -40.02 -18.75 1.84
C GLU A 789 -40.93 -18.53 0.62
N ASN A 790 -42.02 -17.80 0.82
CA ASN A 790 -42.96 -17.35 -0.20
C ASN A 790 -42.50 -16.12 -1.01
N GLY A 791 -41.26 -15.65 -0.83
CA GLY A 791 -40.70 -14.50 -1.55
C GLY A 791 -41.16 -13.13 -1.03
N VAL A 792 -41.82 -13.09 0.12
CA VAL A 792 -42.34 -11.87 0.74
C VAL A 792 -41.24 -11.18 1.52
N LEU A 793 -41.02 -9.91 1.26
CA LEU A 793 -40.14 -9.09 2.09
C LEU A 793 -40.88 -8.72 3.38
N TRP A 794 -40.44 -9.33 4.49
CA TRP A 794 -40.81 -8.93 5.83
C TRP A 794 -39.89 -7.84 6.30
N MET A 795 -40.41 -6.63 6.45
CA MET A 795 -39.63 -5.51 6.92
C MET A 795 -39.61 -5.46 8.44
N GLU A 796 -38.47 -5.07 9.01
CA GLU A 796 -38.41 -4.73 10.42
C GLU A 796 -39.22 -3.47 10.71
N TYR A 797 -39.94 -3.46 11.82
CA TYR A 797 -40.50 -2.23 12.34
C TYR A 797 -40.41 -2.16 13.87
N PRO A 798 -39.96 -1.03 14.43
CA PRO A 798 -39.31 0.09 13.75
C PRO A 798 -37.94 -0.32 13.21
N SER A 799 -37.53 0.25 12.08
CA SER A 799 -36.27 -0.13 11.43
C SER A 799 -35.05 0.31 12.26
N ILE A 800 -34.18 -0.64 12.58
CA ILE A 800 -32.94 -0.45 13.35
C ILE A 800 -31.73 -1.18 12.73
N GLY A 801 -31.95 -2.19 11.89
CA GLY A 801 -30.95 -3.07 11.31
C GLY A 801 -30.35 -2.59 9.98
N GLY A 802 -30.92 -1.58 9.32
CA GLY A 802 -30.42 -1.04 8.06
C GLY A 802 -31.35 -0.04 7.37
N VAL A 803 -31.09 0.26 6.09
CA VAL A 803 -31.99 1.07 5.25
C VAL A 803 -33.14 0.18 4.76
N SER A 804 -34.37 0.56 5.09
CA SER A 804 -35.59 -0.12 4.67
C SER A 804 -36.48 0.85 3.89
N PRO A 805 -37.31 0.38 2.94
CA PRO A 805 -38.32 1.22 2.31
C PRO A 805 -39.18 1.93 3.37
N ASP A 806 -39.36 3.24 3.21
CA ASP A 806 -40.13 4.05 4.16
C ASP A 806 -41.63 3.74 4.02
N ILE A 807 -42.14 2.91 4.94
CA ILE A 807 -43.57 2.61 5.09
C ILE A 807 -44.05 3.22 6.41
N PRO A 808 -44.90 4.26 6.35
CA PRO A 808 -45.40 4.93 7.54
C PRO A 808 -46.27 4.00 8.37
N VAL A 809 -45.82 3.74 9.60
CA VAL A 809 -46.58 3.03 10.62
C VAL A 809 -46.73 3.97 11.81
N ARG A 810 -47.96 4.19 12.26
CA ARG A 810 -48.27 4.92 13.49
C ARG A 810 -48.85 3.94 14.50
N THR A 811 -48.38 4.01 15.75
CA THR A 811 -48.86 3.13 16.82
C THR A 811 -49.38 3.95 17.99
N VAL A 812 -50.52 3.56 18.55
CA VAL A 812 -51.02 4.07 19.85
C VAL A 812 -50.81 2.98 20.88
N SER A 813 -50.10 3.29 21.98
CA SER A 813 -49.77 2.33 23.03
C SER A 813 -49.65 3.01 24.39
N GLN A 814 -50.03 2.30 25.45
CA GLN A 814 -49.77 2.69 26.83
C GLN A 814 -48.58 1.85 27.35
N ASN A 815 -47.40 2.47 27.49
CA ASN A 815 -46.15 1.81 27.89
C ASN A 815 -45.77 0.57 27.05
N PRO A 816 -45.50 0.74 25.73
CA PRO A 816 -45.18 -0.37 24.85
C PRO A 816 -43.96 -1.16 25.35
N LYS A 817 -44.12 -2.47 25.48
CA LYS A 817 -43.04 -3.41 25.81
C LYS A 817 -42.65 -4.22 24.59
N TRP A 818 -41.59 -3.78 23.92
CA TRP A 818 -41.00 -4.54 22.81
C TRP A 818 -40.18 -5.72 23.34
N PHE A 819 -40.34 -6.88 22.69
CA PHE A 819 -39.57 -8.09 22.98
C PHE A 819 -38.93 -8.65 21.71
N HIS A 820 -37.80 -9.33 21.91
CA HIS A 820 -37.07 -10.06 20.88
C HIS A 820 -36.44 -11.29 21.56
N HIS A 821 -36.79 -12.47 21.05
CA HIS A 821 -36.28 -13.75 21.51
C HIS A 821 -35.65 -14.52 20.36
N HIS A 822 -34.81 -15.50 20.68
CA HIS A 822 -34.32 -16.42 19.66
C HIS A 822 -35.49 -17.23 19.07
N GLN A 823 -35.50 -17.43 17.75
CA GLN A 823 -36.60 -18.12 17.04
C GLN A 823 -36.91 -19.52 17.59
N SER A 824 -35.92 -20.21 18.18
CA SER A 824 -36.13 -21.53 18.82
C SER A 824 -37.00 -21.48 20.09
N LYS A 825 -37.28 -20.29 20.62
CA LYS A 825 -38.20 -20.13 21.75
C LYS A 825 -39.65 -20.30 21.31
N VAL A 826 -39.96 -20.20 20.01
CA VAL A 826 -41.32 -20.32 19.49
C VAL A 826 -41.42 -21.51 18.52
N GLU A 827 -42.45 -22.33 18.70
CA GLU A 827 -42.78 -23.45 17.82
C GLU A 827 -43.83 -23.01 16.78
N GLY A 828 -43.74 -23.59 15.58
CA GLY A 828 -44.71 -23.37 14.49
C GLY A 828 -44.12 -22.70 13.24
N GLU A 829 -44.96 -22.60 12.21
CA GLU A 829 -44.68 -21.82 11.00
C GLU A 829 -44.47 -20.34 11.37
N PHE A 830 -43.50 -19.69 10.73
CA PHE A 830 -43.16 -18.28 10.99
C PHE A 830 -42.67 -17.98 12.41
N ASN A 831 -42.12 -18.96 13.13
CA ASN A 831 -41.58 -18.77 14.48
C ASN A 831 -40.61 -17.58 14.61
N TRP A 832 -39.81 -17.31 13.59
CA TRP A 832 -38.90 -16.17 13.52
C TRP A 832 -39.60 -14.80 13.42
N ILE A 833 -40.86 -14.76 12.96
CA ILE A 833 -41.72 -13.57 13.00
C ILE A 833 -42.28 -13.38 14.40
N THR A 834 -42.76 -14.47 15.00
CA THR A 834 -43.44 -14.45 16.29
C THR A 834 -42.51 -14.45 17.51
N ALA A 835 -41.20 -14.59 17.30
CA ALA A 835 -40.20 -14.49 18.36
C ALA A 835 -39.92 -13.02 18.78
N SER A 836 -40.42 -12.06 18.02
CA SER A 836 -40.40 -10.62 18.33
C SER A 836 -41.81 -10.05 18.32
N GLY A 837 -42.00 -8.92 19.00
CA GLY A 837 -43.28 -8.22 19.00
C GLY A 837 -43.34 -7.04 19.94
N ILE A 838 -44.55 -6.49 20.07
CA ILE A 838 -44.90 -5.40 20.97
C ILE A 838 -46.08 -5.81 21.85
N GLU A 839 -45.94 -5.63 23.15
CA GLU A 839 -46.99 -5.73 24.16
C GLU A 839 -47.50 -4.33 24.55
N GLY A 840 -48.79 -4.21 24.85
CA GLY A 840 -49.44 -2.96 25.27
C GLY A 840 -49.89 -2.08 24.10
N ILE A 841 -50.04 -2.65 22.91
CA ILE A 841 -50.47 -1.92 21.72
C ILE A 841 -51.99 -1.81 21.67
N HIS A 842 -52.49 -0.62 21.33
CA HIS A 842 -53.92 -0.32 21.22
C HIS A 842 -54.35 -0.03 19.79
N GLU A 843 -53.55 0.69 19.02
CA GLU A 843 -53.82 0.94 17.60
C GLU A 843 -52.55 0.83 16.77
N VAL A 844 -52.71 0.34 15.54
CA VAL A 844 -51.67 0.33 14.50
C VAL A 844 -52.29 0.84 13.21
N TRP A 845 -51.68 1.86 12.63
CA TRP A 845 -52.05 2.45 11.36
C TRP A 845 -50.90 2.27 10.38
N ILE A 846 -51.14 1.63 9.24
CA ILE A 846 -50.10 1.34 8.24
C ILE A 846 -50.50 1.98 6.91
N ARG A 847 -49.74 2.96 6.42
CA ARG A 847 -49.94 3.58 5.11
C ARG A 847 -49.51 2.60 4.02
N LEU A 848 -50.40 2.27 3.08
CA LEU A 848 -50.11 1.32 2.00
C LEU A 848 -49.37 1.92 0.80
N PHE A 849 -48.50 2.89 1.06
CA PHE A 849 -47.66 3.56 0.08
C PHE A 849 -46.24 3.69 0.61
N ILE A 850 -45.27 3.25 -0.20
CA ILE A 850 -43.87 3.61 0.03
C ILE A 850 -43.73 5.11 -0.19
N GLN A 851 -43.11 5.81 0.76
CA GLN A 851 -42.94 7.25 0.67
C GLN A 851 -41.76 7.62 -0.22
N PRO A 852 -41.86 8.74 -0.96
CA PRO A 852 -40.70 9.27 -1.65
C PRO A 852 -39.68 9.83 -0.65
N GLY A 853 -38.40 9.78 -1.01
CA GLY A 853 -37.35 10.31 -0.14
C GLY A 853 -36.01 10.43 -0.84
N SER A 854 -35.15 11.30 -0.33
CA SER A 854 -33.80 11.53 -0.85
C SER A 854 -32.77 10.88 0.09
N ILE A 855 -32.46 9.59 -0.12
CA ILE A 855 -31.21 9.02 0.43
C ILE A 855 -30.05 9.27 -0.55
N ASP A 856 -30.33 9.75 -1.76
CA ASP A 856 -29.35 10.08 -2.79
C ASP A 856 -28.58 11.40 -2.53
N GLN A 857 -28.23 11.72 -1.29
CA GLN A 857 -27.25 12.78 -1.08
C GLN A 857 -25.85 12.27 -1.42
N PRO A 858 -25.19 12.90 -2.41
CA PRO A 858 -24.01 12.38 -3.07
C PRO A 858 -22.82 12.30 -2.12
N VAL A 859 -21.97 11.33 -2.42
CA VAL A 859 -20.56 11.28 -2.05
C VAL A 859 -19.97 12.69 -2.02
N SER A 860 -19.55 13.19 -0.85
CA SER A 860 -18.65 14.35 -0.82
C SER A 860 -17.29 13.88 -1.34
N LEU A 861 -17.02 14.24 -2.59
CA LEU A 861 -15.68 14.10 -3.17
C LEU A 861 -14.80 15.19 -2.56
N ASN A 862 -13.58 14.86 -2.17
CA ASN A 862 -12.58 15.87 -1.82
C ASN A 862 -12.12 16.63 -3.09
N GLU A 863 -11.29 17.66 -2.93
CA GLU A 863 -10.78 18.48 -4.04
C GLU A 863 -10.02 17.69 -5.13
N GLN A 864 -9.67 16.42 -4.86
CA GLN A 864 -9.01 15.51 -5.80
C GLN A 864 -9.98 14.52 -6.47
N GLY A 865 -11.30 14.63 -6.26
CA GLY A 865 -12.30 13.72 -6.82
C GLY A 865 -12.42 12.38 -6.10
N ILE A 866 -11.99 12.30 -4.83
CA ILE A 866 -11.98 11.06 -4.02
C ILE A 866 -13.14 11.09 -3.02
N PRO A 867 -13.92 10.00 -2.84
CA PRO A 867 -14.87 9.89 -1.74
C PRO A 867 -14.17 10.16 -0.40
N ALA A 868 -14.63 11.16 0.36
CA ALA A 868 -13.99 11.57 1.60
C ALA A 868 -13.82 10.39 2.58
N GLY A 869 -12.58 9.98 2.82
CA GLY A 869 -12.24 8.98 3.82
C GLY A 869 -12.43 9.52 5.24
N SER A 870 -13.14 8.75 6.07
CA SER A 870 -13.27 8.72 7.55
C SER A 870 -13.24 9.98 8.44
N HIS A 871 -12.84 11.16 7.98
CA HIS A 871 -12.53 12.32 8.82
C HIS A 871 -13.33 13.58 8.53
N THR A 872 -14.13 13.62 7.47
CA THR A 872 -14.90 14.81 7.11
C THR A 872 -16.38 14.47 6.86
N GLN A 873 -17.23 15.03 7.73
CA GLN A 873 -18.69 15.03 7.72
C GLN A 873 -19.41 13.71 8.06
N LYS A 874 -20.25 13.81 9.10
CA LYS A 874 -21.13 12.72 9.57
C LYS A 874 -22.39 12.75 8.71
N THR A 875 -22.64 11.71 7.92
CA THR A 875 -23.96 11.51 7.32
C THR A 875 -24.94 11.03 8.38
N THR A 876 -26.23 11.34 8.24
CA THR A 876 -27.30 10.82 9.13
C THR A 876 -27.25 9.29 9.23
N LEU A 877 -26.84 8.61 8.15
CA LEU A 877 -26.59 7.16 8.10
C LEU A 877 -25.45 6.71 9.04
N GLY A 878 -24.35 7.45 9.10
CA GLY A 878 -23.21 7.15 9.99
C GLY A 878 -23.51 7.37 11.48
N LEU A 879 -24.48 8.23 11.80
CA LEU A 879 -24.96 8.47 13.18
C LEU A 879 -25.90 7.37 13.68
N ILE A 880 -26.68 6.74 12.81
CA ILE A 880 -27.59 5.63 13.18
C ILE A 880 -26.81 4.38 13.60
N LEU A 881 -25.61 4.16 13.03
CA LEU A 881 -24.90 2.87 13.10
C LEU A 881 -23.76 2.78 14.13
N LYS A 882 -23.38 3.89 14.77
CA LYS A 882 -22.18 3.92 15.62
C LYS A 882 -22.39 3.43 17.06
N GLU A 883 -23.61 3.12 17.48
CA GLU A 883 -23.90 2.82 18.90
C GLU A 883 -24.76 1.54 19.09
N GLN A 884 -24.37 0.75 20.08
CA GLN A 884 -24.95 -0.55 20.45
C GLN A 884 -26.46 -0.52 20.72
N GLY A 885 -27.20 -1.45 20.10
CA GLY A 885 -28.41 -2.07 20.66
C GLY A 885 -29.78 -1.43 20.37
N PHE A 886 -30.74 -2.28 19.96
CA PHE A 886 -32.18 -2.01 19.82
C PHE A 886 -32.79 -1.16 20.94
N LEU A 887 -32.33 -1.35 22.19
CA LEU A 887 -32.88 -0.68 23.37
C LEU A 887 -32.39 0.77 23.57
N LYS A 888 -31.18 1.12 23.11
CA LYS A 888 -30.60 2.46 23.35
C LYS A 888 -31.11 3.53 22.37
N ASN A 889 -31.65 3.14 21.23
CA ASN A 889 -32.03 4.05 20.14
C ASN A 889 -33.55 4.28 19.99
N ARG A 890 -34.37 3.83 20.95
CA ARG A 890 -35.85 4.00 20.91
C ARG A 890 -36.29 5.46 20.74
N SER A 891 -35.54 6.40 21.30
CA SER A 891 -35.82 7.84 21.18
C SER A 891 -35.51 8.44 19.81
N ARG A 892 -34.87 7.68 18.91
CA ARG A 892 -34.49 8.12 17.56
C ARG A 892 -35.39 7.57 16.46
N TRP A 893 -36.43 6.80 16.80
CA TRP A 893 -37.38 6.28 15.82
C TRP A 893 -38.15 7.40 15.15
N LYS A 894 -38.27 7.35 13.81
CA LYS A 894 -39.07 8.31 13.05
C LYS A 894 -40.54 8.14 13.43
N ILE A 895 -41.09 9.15 14.06
CA ILE A 895 -42.52 9.27 14.32
C ILE A 895 -43.10 10.06 13.15
N TRP A 896 -44.02 9.44 12.42
CA TRP A 896 -44.68 10.05 11.28
C TRP A 896 -45.85 10.93 11.75
N SER A 897 -45.83 12.21 11.39
CA SER A 897 -46.98 13.10 11.49
C SER A 897 -47.90 12.95 10.27
N GLU A 898 -49.20 13.25 10.39
CA GLU A 898 -50.13 13.09 9.25
C GLU A 898 -49.76 13.95 8.03
N ASP A 899 -49.18 15.13 8.26
CA ASP A 899 -48.77 16.07 7.21
C ASP A 899 -47.58 15.55 6.38
N GLU A 900 -46.81 14.59 6.90
CA GLU A 900 -45.66 13.99 6.21
C GLU A 900 -46.04 12.76 5.34
N ILE A 901 -47.24 12.20 5.53
CA ILE A 901 -47.63 10.91 4.94
C ILE A 901 -48.38 11.13 3.61
N LEU A 902 -47.72 10.82 2.51
CA LEU A 902 -48.25 10.90 1.16
C LEU A 902 -48.90 9.58 0.69
N GLY A 903 -49.68 9.68 -0.39
CA GLY A 903 -50.29 8.54 -1.07
C GLY A 903 -51.67 8.15 -0.53
N SER A 904 -52.66 8.07 -1.42
CA SER A 904 -54.01 7.61 -1.14
C SER A 904 -54.62 7.08 -2.44
N PHE A 905 -55.43 6.03 -2.36
CA PHE A 905 -56.18 5.55 -3.51
C PHE A 905 -57.40 6.44 -3.80
N GLN A 906 -57.74 6.59 -5.07
CA GLN A 906 -59.00 7.25 -5.45
C GLN A 906 -60.20 6.50 -4.87
N GLU A 907 -60.23 5.18 -5.09
CA GLU A 907 -61.18 4.23 -4.51
C GLU A 907 -60.47 3.21 -3.61
N PRO A 908 -61.10 2.71 -2.54
CA PRO A 908 -60.52 1.66 -1.70
C PRO A 908 -60.11 0.43 -2.52
N ARG A 909 -58.91 -0.10 -2.24
CA ARG A 909 -58.44 -1.37 -2.80
C ARG A 909 -58.65 -2.51 -1.83
N VAL A 910 -58.75 -3.72 -2.37
CA VAL A 910 -59.03 -4.93 -1.61
C VAL A 910 -57.74 -5.64 -1.25
N TYR A 911 -57.59 -5.97 0.03
CA TYR A 911 -56.43 -6.65 0.57
C TYR A 911 -56.82 -7.87 1.41
N LYS A 912 -55.92 -8.86 1.41
CA LYS A 912 -55.82 -9.89 2.42
C LYS A 912 -54.83 -9.44 3.51
N VAL A 913 -55.27 -9.47 4.76
CA VAL A 913 -54.47 -9.06 5.94
C VAL A 913 -54.32 -10.26 6.88
N SER A 914 -53.08 -10.61 7.23
CA SER A 914 -52.78 -11.64 8.23
C SER A 914 -52.11 -11.02 9.45
N LEU A 915 -52.60 -11.36 10.64
CA LEU A 915 -52.04 -10.92 11.92
C LEU A 915 -51.34 -12.09 12.62
N PHE A 916 -50.14 -11.84 13.14
CA PHE A 916 -49.26 -12.85 13.74
C PHE A 916 -49.12 -12.59 15.24
N PHE A 917 -49.28 -13.65 16.03
CA PHE A 917 -49.28 -13.60 17.49
C PHE A 917 -48.46 -14.77 18.08
N ALA A 918 -47.86 -14.56 19.24
CA ALA A 918 -47.38 -15.62 20.12
C ALA A 918 -47.35 -15.15 21.57
N GLU A 919 -47.60 -16.06 22.49
CA GLU A 919 -47.45 -15.82 23.93
C GLU A 919 -46.09 -16.35 24.39
N THR A 920 -45.16 -15.44 24.70
CA THR A 920 -43.76 -15.75 25.05
C THR A 920 -43.41 -15.49 26.51
N THR A 921 -44.37 -14.99 27.31
CA THR A 921 -44.19 -14.58 28.71
C THR A 921 -44.64 -15.63 29.73
N SER A 922 -44.89 -16.87 29.28
CA SER A 922 -45.34 -18.00 30.12
C SER A 922 -46.65 -17.75 30.88
N LEU A 923 -47.54 -16.94 30.31
CA LEU A 923 -48.88 -16.70 30.85
C LEU A 923 -49.81 -17.87 30.57
N ASP A 924 -50.70 -18.16 31.50
CA ASP A 924 -51.70 -19.22 31.36
C ASP A 924 -52.92 -18.75 30.54
N VAL A 925 -53.72 -19.73 30.08
CA VAL A 925 -54.98 -19.47 29.38
C VAL A 925 -55.87 -18.54 30.21
N GLY A 926 -56.38 -17.48 29.58
CA GLY A 926 -57.25 -16.49 30.20
C GLY A 926 -56.55 -15.38 30.99
N GLU A 927 -55.22 -15.33 30.99
CA GLU A 927 -54.47 -14.22 31.59
C GLU A 927 -54.26 -13.04 30.64
N ARG A 928 -54.19 -13.32 29.32
CA ARG A 928 -54.16 -12.31 28.26
C ARG A 928 -55.33 -12.54 27.29
N VAL A 929 -56.32 -11.66 27.36
CA VAL A 929 -57.56 -11.70 26.57
C VAL A 929 -57.83 -10.30 26.02
N PHE A 930 -58.05 -10.18 24.72
CA PHE A 930 -58.34 -8.89 24.07
C PHE A 930 -59.19 -9.06 22.81
N ASP A 931 -59.88 -8.00 22.41
CA ASP A 931 -60.62 -7.93 21.14
C ASP A 931 -59.74 -7.30 20.06
N VAL A 932 -59.91 -7.75 18.81
CA VAL A 932 -59.19 -7.22 17.64
C VAL A 932 -60.18 -6.69 16.60
N TYR A 933 -59.93 -5.49 16.11
CA TYR A 933 -60.72 -4.82 15.08
C TYR A 933 -59.86 -4.49 13.87
N LEU A 934 -60.41 -4.68 12.67
CA LEU A 934 -59.82 -4.25 11.40
C LEU A 934 -60.76 -3.27 10.71
N GLN A 935 -60.27 -2.07 10.36
CA GLN A 935 -61.11 -0.99 9.82
C GLN A 935 -62.40 -0.79 10.62
N ASP A 936 -62.25 -0.64 11.94
CA ASP A 936 -63.34 -0.45 12.92
C ASP A 936 -64.34 -1.62 13.07
N LYS A 937 -64.14 -2.73 12.33
CA LYS A 937 -64.98 -3.93 12.44
C LYS A 937 -64.34 -4.94 13.39
N LEU A 938 -65.11 -5.42 14.38
CA LEU A 938 -64.68 -6.51 15.28
C LEU A 938 -64.44 -7.79 14.46
N VAL A 939 -63.22 -8.31 14.51
CA VAL A 939 -62.83 -9.53 13.78
C VAL A 939 -62.43 -10.70 14.68
N LEU A 940 -61.95 -10.42 15.90
CA LEU A 940 -61.70 -11.44 16.93
C LEU A 940 -62.24 -10.92 18.26
N LYS A 941 -63.06 -11.74 18.94
CA LYS A 941 -63.67 -11.41 20.23
C LYS A 941 -63.13 -12.32 21.33
N ASN A 942 -62.77 -11.76 22.49
CA ASN A 942 -62.16 -12.44 23.63
C ASN A 942 -60.98 -13.35 23.19
N PHE A 943 -60.12 -12.83 22.31
CA PHE A 943 -59.02 -13.58 21.74
C PHE A 943 -57.94 -13.86 22.80
N ASP A 944 -57.55 -15.12 22.89
CA ASP A 944 -56.58 -15.66 23.84
C ASP A 944 -55.60 -16.53 23.06
N ILE A 945 -54.34 -16.09 23.00
CA ILE A 945 -53.33 -16.70 22.14
C ILE A 945 -53.05 -18.14 22.58
N VAL A 946 -52.92 -18.40 23.88
CA VAL A 946 -52.58 -19.72 24.43
C VAL A 946 -53.71 -20.71 24.20
N ARG A 947 -54.96 -20.25 24.30
CA ARG A 947 -56.13 -21.08 23.98
C ARG A 947 -56.15 -21.51 22.52
N GLU A 948 -55.79 -20.60 21.63
CA GLU A 948 -55.83 -20.81 20.18
C GLU A 948 -54.65 -21.64 19.68
N SER A 949 -53.46 -21.47 20.26
CA SER A 949 -52.29 -22.31 19.95
C SER A 949 -52.32 -23.67 20.64
N GLY A 950 -53.02 -23.80 21.76
CA GLY A 950 -53.03 -24.98 22.61
C GLY A 950 -51.83 -25.11 23.55
N ASN A 951 -50.79 -24.30 23.37
CA ASN A 951 -49.58 -24.26 24.21
C ASN A 951 -48.98 -22.84 24.23
N GLN A 952 -48.23 -22.53 25.29
CA GLN A 952 -47.36 -21.35 25.31
C GLN A 952 -46.27 -21.47 24.25
N ASN A 953 -45.60 -20.35 23.91
CA ASN A 953 -44.47 -20.35 22.98
C ASN A 953 -44.79 -20.94 21.59
N SER A 954 -46.02 -20.74 21.11
CA SER A 954 -46.48 -21.27 19.82
C SER A 954 -47.09 -20.14 18.96
N SER A 955 -46.80 -20.16 17.66
CA SER A 955 -47.29 -19.15 16.71
C SER A 955 -48.77 -19.32 16.41
N VAL A 956 -49.51 -18.19 16.35
CA VAL A 956 -50.91 -18.13 15.89
C VAL A 956 -51.01 -17.09 14.79
N VAL A 957 -51.61 -17.47 13.65
CA VAL A 957 -51.85 -16.59 12.51
C VAL A 957 -53.35 -16.49 12.25
N LYS A 958 -53.86 -15.26 12.09
CA LYS A 958 -55.26 -15.01 11.73
C LYS A 958 -55.32 -14.19 10.44
N THR A 959 -55.90 -14.78 9.39
CA THR A 959 -56.01 -14.17 8.06
C THR A 959 -57.42 -13.71 7.76
N PHE A 960 -57.55 -12.48 7.27
CA PHE A 960 -58.79 -11.82 6.93
C PHE A 960 -58.74 -11.40 5.46
N LYS A 961 -59.79 -11.72 4.71
CA LYS A 961 -59.93 -11.38 3.28
C LYS A 961 -60.90 -10.22 3.11
N ASN A 962 -60.87 -9.61 1.93
CA ASN A 962 -61.80 -8.53 1.54
C ASN A 962 -61.69 -7.27 2.41
N ILE A 963 -60.50 -6.92 2.89
CA ILE A 963 -60.27 -5.70 3.66
C ILE A 963 -60.12 -4.53 2.70
N GLN A 964 -61.06 -3.59 2.74
CA GLN A 964 -61.06 -2.39 1.90
C GLN A 964 -60.17 -1.33 2.53
N ILE A 965 -59.17 -0.85 1.79
CA ILE A 965 -58.18 0.10 2.30
C ILE A 965 -58.01 1.23 1.28
N LYS A 966 -58.31 2.47 1.71
CA LYS A 966 -58.12 3.68 0.88
C LYS A 966 -56.75 4.32 1.06
N SER A 967 -56.25 4.39 2.29
CA SER A 967 -54.95 4.99 2.62
C SER A 967 -54.22 4.18 3.68
N ASP A 968 -54.79 4.13 4.88
CA ASP A 968 -54.23 3.43 6.04
C ASP A 968 -55.00 2.14 6.32
N LEU A 969 -54.28 1.06 6.60
CA LEU A 969 -54.81 -0.09 7.33
C LEU A 969 -54.88 0.28 8.82
N LYS A 970 -56.07 0.31 9.39
CA LYS A 970 -56.29 0.49 10.83
C LYS A 970 -56.52 -0.85 11.52
N ILE A 971 -55.72 -1.15 12.54
CA ILE A 971 -55.86 -2.30 13.44
C ILE A 971 -56.03 -1.77 14.86
N MET A 972 -57.09 -2.18 15.56
CA MET A 972 -57.31 -1.79 16.96
C MET A 972 -57.37 -3.00 17.88
N PHE A 973 -56.86 -2.83 19.09
CA PHE A 973 -56.81 -3.82 20.16
C PHE A 973 -57.46 -3.25 21.41
N SER A 974 -58.49 -3.93 21.90
CA SER A 974 -59.18 -3.56 23.13
C SER A 974 -58.91 -4.61 24.21
N PRO A 975 -58.15 -4.29 25.28
CA PRO A 975 -57.86 -5.26 26.33
C PRO A 975 -59.12 -5.62 27.11
N VAL A 976 -59.34 -6.92 27.31
CA VAL A 976 -60.35 -7.45 28.25
C VAL A 976 -59.66 -7.84 29.56
N LYS A 977 -58.50 -8.50 29.48
CA LYS A 977 -57.63 -8.84 30.62
C LYS A 977 -56.18 -8.95 30.14
N GLY A 978 -55.23 -8.37 30.87
CA GLY A 978 -53.84 -8.28 30.40
C GLY A 978 -53.68 -7.33 29.21
N GLN A 979 -52.44 -7.16 28.74
CA GLN A 979 -52.12 -6.23 27.66
C GLN A 979 -52.16 -6.94 26.29
N PRO A 980 -52.62 -6.30 25.20
CA PRO A 980 -52.60 -6.93 23.88
C PRO A 980 -51.17 -7.10 23.36
N VAL A 981 -50.96 -8.10 22.50
CA VAL A 981 -49.68 -8.37 21.83
C VAL A 981 -49.89 -8.47 20.33
N LEU A 982 -48.92 -7.98 19.55
CA LEU A 982 -48.82 -8.20 18.11
C LEU A 982 -47.37 -8.46 17.73
N CYS A 983 -47.13 -9.51 16.94
CA CYS A 983 -45.79 -9.86 16.45
C CYS A 983 -45.54 -9.38 15.02
N GLY A 984 -46.53 -9.46 14.15
CA GLY A 984 -46.37 -9.06 12.76
C GLY A 984 -47.67 -8.94 11.99
N VAL A 985 -47.58 -8.32 10.81
CA VAL A 985 -48.70 -8.07 9.90
C VAL A 985 -48.27 -8.36 8.47
N GLU A 986 -48.98 -9.24 7.77
CA GLU A 986 -48.81 -9.43 6.32
C GLU A 986 -49.99 -8.79 5.58
N ILE A 987 -49.71 -8.07 4.50
CA ILE A 987 -50.70 -7.35 3.70
C ILE A 987 -50.46 -7.68 2.24
N ILE A 988 -51.48 -8.23 1.56
CA ILE A 988 -51.41 -8.69 0.17
C ILE A 988 -52.56 -8.08 -0.61
N SER A 989 -52.25 -7.40 -1.72
CA SER A 989 -53.26 -6.86 -2.63
C SER A 989 -53.91 -7.99 -3.43
N ASP A 990 -55.23 -8.00 -3.52
CA ASP A 990 -55.97 -8.95 -4.37
C ASP A 990 -55.67 -8.74 -5.87
N GLU A 991 -55.06 -7.61 -6.25
CA GLU A 991 -54.59 -7.36 -7.61
C GLU A 991 -53.35 -8.19 -7.98
N LEU A 992 -52.57 -8.67 -7.00
CA LEU A 992 -51.40 -9.50 -7.23
C LEU A 992 -51.78 -10.87 -7.85
N ASP A 993 -52.90 -11.44 -7.41
CA ASP A 993 -53.45 -12.69 -7.95
C ASP A 993 -53.94 -12.52 -9.40
N LYS A 994 -54.18 -11.29 -9.86
CA LYS A 994 -54.57 -10.97 -11.25
C LYS A 994 -53.39 -10.72 -12.18
N LEU A 995 -52.23 -10.36 -11.64
CA LEU A 995 -50.96 -10.15 -12.38
C LEU A 995 -50.15 -11.44 -12.56
N SER A 996 -50.51 -12.51 -11.82
CA SER A 996 -49.87 -13.83 -11.86
C SER A 996 -50.62 -14.86 -12.72
N MET A 997 -51.77 -14.47 -13.29
CA MET A 997 -52.43 -15.11 -14.44
C MET A 997 -52.06 -14.37 -15.71
#